data_AF-A0A2S3VHJ9-F1
#
_entry.id   AF-A0A2S3VHJ9-F1
#
_cell.length_a   1.000
_cell.length_b   1.000
_cell.length_c   1.000
_cell.angle_alpha   90.00
_cell.angle_beta   90.00
_cell.angle_gamma   90.00
#
_symmetry.space_group_name_H-M   'P 1'
#
loop_
_entity.id
_entity.type
_entity.pdbx_description
1 polymer ?
#
loop_
_entity_poly.entity_id
_entity_poly.type
_entity_poly.pdbx_seq_one_letter_code
_entity_poly.pdbx_strand_id
1 'polypeptide(L)'
;GRYRVKFLFDRDTWPAGRESKWLRQARAYAGDTYGLHLPLIAGTEVAIAFEQGDPDRPYIAHALHDDQHPDLVTQRNDHRNVLRTPANNKLRMDDTRGQEHIKLSTEYGGKSQLNLGHLVDGQRKKRGEGFELRTDDWGAIRGGKGLFISADKQEKAQGAQLDMEAAVAQLESALSLARSLADAARATKATPGDTASQERLRQVLDGLKQPGLLLHAPAGIGMVSPEAVSLSSGSESVSAVAAHNVDLSAGQNITATAEDGISLLAHSADMQLKAAKGNIDLHALEGLLHALAKGDIKIESVDGRVHIRAEKELILECGGVFVRLKDGDLDQGAPGNIYQRAKHVQKLGSARLDTPATPLPGGYSAKYVLKDEAQAPLAYTRYRITTEQGEVFNGVTDKEGRTMSAHTLLPGGLKIEFPDSTFYDEQLRLLGPNGELASNLKYSATLADGRILDGVTDEQGYTQRLVTEQPTQITQLLLFPPEDAQPFCCAAQNAQTPMQIDLTSSDVSTNDTDVGRSTKDVPLPKGKKRSLTSGEIAMARTVFKDAVNYSKVKVHHGGWWLFVGFQNTAVTPNGEMYFPESTKLYRDDFSETSRGRDKALFMHEMTHVWQYQMGYPVKKAGMTVTSQGAKAYQYSLSSSELLWNYNMEQQGEIISDYYMICLLRDSEGVWNSNNKYNDPDMLVSVLRHFLADPSDRKNLPGRG
;
A
#
# COMPACT_ATOMS: atom_id res chain seq x y z
N GLY A 1 26.64 16.45 17.87
CA GLY A 1 26.64 17.92 17.82
C GLY A 1 27.59 18.61 18.79
N ARG A 2 28.54 17.88 19.38
CA ARG A 2 29.68 18.48 20.05
C ARG A 2 30.95 18.12 19.29
N TYR A 3 31.94 18.99 19.34
CA TYR A 3 33.19 18.84 18.62
C TYR A 3 34.37 19.13 19.54
N ARG A 4 35.53 18.54 19.23
CA ARG A 4 36.80 18.98 19.79
C ARG A 4 37.43 19.95 18.80
N VAL A 5 38.03 21.01 19.33
CA VAL A 5 38.64 22.08 18.53
C VAL A 5 40.07 22.29 19.00
N LYS A 6 40.94 22.69 18.09
CA LYS A 6 42.27 23.18 18.44
C LYS A 6 42.20 24.70 18.53
N PHE A 7 42.40 25.26 19.72
CA PHE A 7 42.45 26.70 19.89
C PHE A 7 43.74 27.27 19.30
N LEU A 8 43.66 28.31 18.47
CA LEU A 8 44.85 28.89 17.83
C LEU A 8 45.83 29.53 18.82
N PHE A 9 45.37 29.93 20.00
CA PHE A 9 46.22 30.45 21.07
C PHE A 9 46.95 29.33 21.84
N ASP A 10 46.47 28.08 21.76
CA ASP A 10 47.11 26.94 22.41
C ASP A 10 48.28 26.46 21.54
N ARG A 11 49.49 26.59 22.09
CA ARG A 11 50.76 26.25 21.42
C ARG A 11 51.29 24.87 21.81
N ASP A 12 50.61 24.18 22.73
CA ASP A 12 51.03 22.84 23.16
C ASP A 12 50.70 21.78 22.10
N THR A 13 51.44 20.67 22.15
CA THR A 13 51.19 19.52 21.27
C THR A 13 50.35 18.49 22.02
N TRP A 14 49.15 18.24 21.53
CA TRP A 14 48.24 17.22 22.08
C TRP A 14 48.08 16.05 21.10
N PRO A 15 47.77 14.83 21.59
CA PRO A 15 47.26 13.77 20.75
C PRO A 15 45.95 14.19 20.06
N ALA A 16 45.78 13.79 18.80
CA ALA A 16 44.61 14.15 18.00
C ALA A 16 43.30 13.86 18.74
N GLY A 17 42.45 14.89 18.83
CA GLY A 17 41.21 14.83 19.56
C GLY A 17 41.40 14.91 21.07
N ARG A 18 42.47 15.50 21.61
CA ARG A 18 42.59 15.82 23.05
C ARG A 18 42.92 17.29 23.31
N GLU A 19 42.84 18.13 22.28
CA GLU A 19 43.14 19.57 22.28
C GLU A 19 42.10 20.39 23.05
N SER A 20 40.87 19.87 23.23
CA SER A 20 39.83 20.55 24.00
C SER A 20 38.83 19.59 24.64
N LYS A 21 38.03 20.12 25.58
CA LYS A 21 36.76 19.50 25.96
C LYS A 21 35.77 19.55 24.79
N TRP A 22 34.73 18.72 24.86
CA TRP A 22 33.66 18.69 23.86
C TRP A 22 32.82 19.97 23.90
N LEU A 23 32.91 20.78 22.86
CA LEU A 23 32.18 22.04 22.72
C LEU A 23 30.88 21.84 21.96
N ARG A 24 29.81 22.49 22.39
CA ARG A 24 28.54 22.52 21.64
C ARG A 24 28.66 23.44 20.43
N GLN A 25 27.99 23.09 19.33
CA GLN A 25 27.81 23.98 18.19
C GLN A 25 26.47 24.72 18.34
N ALA A 26 26.48 26.05 18.24
CA ALA A 26 25.28 26.84 18.09
C ALA A 26 24.62 26.52 16.73
N ARG A 27 23.30 26.36 16.72
CA ARG A 27 22.55 25.97 15.53
C ARG A 27 21.38 26.91 15.32
N ALA A 28 21.02 27.12 14.06
CA ALA A 28 19.84 27.89 13.68
C ALA A 28 18.53 27.26 14.20
N TYR A 29 18.49 25.93 14.31
CA TYR A 29 17.33 25.19 14.80
C TYR A 29 17.77 23.90 15.51
N ALA A 30 17.32 23.69 16.75
CA ALA A 30 17.68 22.52 17.55
C ALA A 30 16.54 22.13 18.51
N GLY A 31 16.34 20.82 18.66
CA GLY A 31 15.45 20.16 19.62
C GLY A 31 16.00 18.76 19.94
N ASP A 32 15.29 18.02 20.77
CA ASP A 32 15.62 16.64 21.14
C ASP A 32 15.30 15.63 20.03
N THR A 33 14.27 15.89 19.24
CA THR A 33 13.74 15.04 18.15
C THR A 33 13.72 15.73 16.79
N TYR A 34 14.10 17.01 16.72
CA TYR A 34 14.11 17.84 15.52
C TYR A 34 15.32 18.80 15.49
N GLY A 35 15.65 19.34 14.33
CA GLY A 35 16.69 20.37 14.20
C GLY A 35 17.43 20.35 12.86
N LEU A 36 18.24 21.38 12.62
CA LEU A 36 19.13 21.44 11.45
C LEU A 36 20.57 21.14 11.91
N HIS A 37 21.11 19.99 11.50
CA HIS A 37 22.49 19.63 11.79
C HIS A 37 23.26 19.19 10.55
N LEU A 38 24.21 20.03 10.13
CA LEU A 38 25.22 19.72 9.13
C LEU A 38 26.54 19.48 9.87
N PRO A 39 27.06 18.24 9.93
CA PRO A 39 28.25 17.95 10.71
C PRO A 39 29.48 18.71 10.21
N LEU A 40 30.20 19.35 11.14
CA LEU A 40 31.54 19.86 10.87
C LEU A 40 32.50 18.67 10.66
N ILE A 41 33.38 18.80 9.68
CA ILE A 41 34.42 17.81 9.37
C ILE A 41 35.75 18.24 9.99
N ALA A 42 36.65 17.29 10.21
CA ALA A 42 37.99 17.62 10.68
C ALA A 42 38.67 18.60 9.71
N GLY A 43 39.29 19.65 10.24
CA GLY A 43 39.89 20.72 9.45
C GLY A 43 38.98 21.91 9.16
N THR A 44 37.67 21.84 9.46
CA THR A 44 36.79 23.02 9.35
C THR A 44 37.18 24.09 10.37
N GLU A 45 37.51 25.29 9.88
CA GLU A 45 37.73 26.44 10.74
C GLU A 45 36.41 26.91 11.37
N VAL A 46 36.46 27.26 12.65
CA VAL A 46 35.29 27.64 13.43
C VAL A 46 35.57 28.87 14.29
N ALA A 47 34.58 29.74 14.42
CA ALA A 47 34.58 30.82 15.38
C ALA A 47 34.09 30.31 16.74
N ILE A 48 34.86 30.56 17.80
CA ILE A 48 34.47 30.22 19.18
C ILE A 48 33.92 31.47 19.87
N ALA A 49 32.77 31.31 20.51
CA ALA A 49 32.18 32.29 21.40
C ALA A 49 32.02 31.69 22.80
N PHE A 50 31.72 32.55 23.77
CA PHE A 50 31.71 32.20 25.18
C PHE A 50 30.38 32.63 25.78
N GLU A 51 29.73 31.73 26.53
CA GLU A 51 28.44 32.03 27.15
C GLU A 51 28.57 33.22 28.09
N GLN A 52 27.86 34.33 27.82
CA GLN A 52 27.95 35.56 28.62
C GLN A 52 29.38 36.13 28.76
N GLY A 53 30.28 35.77 27.83
CA GLY A 53 31.70 36.16 27.89
C GLY A 53 32.56 35.33 28.86
N ASP A 54 32.03 34.23 29.43
CA ASP A 54 32.76 33.34 30.34
C ASP A 54 33.74 32.41 29.59
N PRO A 55 35.07 32.59 29.73
CA PRO A 55 36.08 31.79 29.04
C PRO A 55 36.01 30.28 29.34
N ASP A 56 35.42 29.89 30.47
CA ASP A 56 35.28 28.48 30.86
C ASP A 56 34.08 27.79 30.18
N ARG A 57 33.25 28.56 29.46
CA ARG A 57 32.05 28.07 28.76
C ARG A 57 32.09 28.34 27.25
N PRO A 58 33.11 27.82 26.53
CA PRO A 58 33.19 27.97 25.08
C PRO A 58 32.14 27.16 24.33
N TYR A 59 31.69 27.72 23.21
CA TYR A 59 30.87 27.04 22.21
C TYR A 59 31.24 27.50 20.80
N ILE A 60 31.00 26.64 19.81
CA ILE A 60 31.22 26.98 18.41
C ILE A 60 30.05 27.84 17.93
N ALA A 61 30.33 29.08 17.51
CA ALA A 61 29.31 30.01 17.03
C ALA A 61 29.03 29.83 15.53
N HIS A 62 30.07 29.74 14.71
CA HIS A 62 29.98 29.67 13.25
C HIS A 62 31.10 28.79 12.67
N ALA A 63 30.85 28.22 11.49
CA ALA A 63 31.91 27.72 10.62
C ALA A 63 32.39 28.86 9.73
N LEU A 64 33.67 28.87 9.41
CA LEU A 64 34.30 29.89 8.58
C LEU A 64 34.75 29.27 7.25
N HIS A 65 34.81 30.11 6.21
CA HIS A 65 35.47 29.80 4.95
C HIS A 65 36.78 30.58 4.89
N ASP A 66 37.76 30.02 4.18
CA ASP A 66 39.09 30.59 4.02
C ASP A 66 39.56 30.50 2.55
N ASP A 67 40.82 30.82 2.27
CA ASP A 67 41.39 30.79 0.92
C ASP A 67 41.55 29.36 0.36
N GLN A 68 41.73 28.36 1.23
CA GLN A 68 41.81 26.94 0.89
C GLN A 68 40.43 26.28 0.82
N HIS A 69 39.44 26.82 1.53
CA HIS A 69 38.07 26.36 1.64
C HIS A 69 37.08 27.50 1.32
N PRO A 70 37.06 28.00 0.07
CA PRO A 70 36.22 29.14 -0.29
C PRO A 70 34.73 28.80 -0.25
N ASP A 71 33.90 29.82 -0.07
CA ASP A 71 32.44 29.69 -0.15
C ASP A 71 32.00 29.20 -1.54
N LEU A 72 30.89 28.45 -1.57
CA LEU A 72 30.26 27.94 -2.77
C LEU A 72 29.59 29.06 -3.58
N VAL A 73 29.17 30.12 -2.90
CA VAL A 73 28.50 31.28 -3.48
C VAL A 73 29.44 32.48 -3.39
N THR A 74 29.80 33.03 -4.54
CA THR A 74 30.73 34.15 -4.70
C THR A 74 30.08 35.23 -5.56
N GLN A 75 30.71 36.40 -5.72
CA GLN A 75 30.25 37.41 -6.67
C GLN A 75 30.10 36.91 -8.12
N ARG A 76 30.72 35.79 -8.50
CA ARG A 76 30.61 35.20 -9.86
C ARG A 76 29.34 34.33 -10.02
N ASN A 77 28.58 34.12 -8.96
CA ASN A 77 27.39 33.27 -8.89
C ASN A 77 26.47 33.66 -7.73
N ASP A 78 26.35 34.95 -7.48
CA ASP A 78 25.61 35.58 -6.38
C ASP A 78 24.10 35.32 -6.43
N HIS A 79 23.56 34.91 -7.57
CA HIS A 79 22.17 34.45 -7.71
C HIS A 79 21.94 32.98 -7.31
N ARG A 80 22.97 32.25 -6.83
CA ARG A 80 22.82 30.86 -6.41
C ARG A 80 22.72 30.71 -4.89
N ASN A 81 21.80 29.84 -4.49
CA ASN A 81 21.67 29.33 -3.14
C ASN A 81 22.05 27.84 -3.17
N VAL A 82 23.05 27.42 -2.42
CA VAL A 82 23.60 26.05 -2.50
C VAL A 82 23.80 25.45 -1.12
N LEU A 83 23.11 24.34 -0.86
CA LEU A 83 23.48 23.39 0.20
C LEU A 83 24.22 22.22 -0.46
N ARG A 84 25.50 22.03 -0.12
CA ARG A 84 26.33 20.95 -0.67
C ARG A 84 27.06 20.21 0.44
N THR A 85 26.97 18.88 0.44
CA THR A 85 27.75 18.01 1.34
C THR A 85 29.11 17.66 0.73
N PRO A 86 30.07 17.12 1.52
CA PRO A 86 31.38 16.70 1.00
C PRO A 86 31.30 15.66 -0.14
N ALA A 87 30.30 14.78 -0.13
CA ALA A 87 30.03 13.81 -1.20
C ALA A 87 29.32 14.43 -2.43
N ASN A 88 29.24 15.76 -2.50
CA ASN A 88 28.54 16.52 -3.54
C ASN A 88 27.02 16.25 -3.63
N ASN A 89 26.39 15.71 -2.57
CA ASN A 89 24.93 15.76 -2.45
C ASN A 89 24.52 17.22 -2.36
N LYS A 90 23.56 17.63 -3.18
CA LYS A 90 23.32 19.04 -3.47
C LYS A 90 21.85 19.36 -3.58
N LEU A 91 21.45 20.40 -2.86
CA LEU A 91 20.25 21.18 -3.13
C LEU A 91 20.70 22.56 -3.61
N ARG A 92 20.39 22.91 -4.85
CA ARG A 92 20.72 24.20 -5.46
C ARG A 92 19.44 24.89 -5.94
N MET A 93 19.33 26.18 -5.66
CA MET A 93 18.32 27.08 -6.23
C MET A 93 19.05 28.23 -6.91
N ASP A 94 18.71 28.55 -8.14
CA ASP A 94 19.29 29.67 -8.90
C ASP A 94 18.18 30.69 -9.17
N ASP A 95 18.37 31.92 -8.73
CA ASP A 95 17.39 33.01 -8.78
C ASP A 95 17.61 33.97 -9.95
N THR A 96 18.48 33.61 -10.90
CA THR A 96 18.66 34.39 -12.14
C THR A 96 17.32 34.52 -12.86
N ARG A 97 16.82 35.77 -12.98
CA ARG A 97 15.45 36.03 -13.45
C ARG A 97 15.21 35.53 -14.87
N GLY A 98 14.14 34.78 -15.08
CA GLY A 98 13.82 34.11 -16.34
C GLY A 98 14.66 32.86 -16.64
N GLN A 99 15.54 32.46 -15.72
CA GLN A 99 16.38 31.26 -15.79
C GLN A 99 16.39 30.52 -14.45
N GLU A 100 15.32 30.67 -13.68
CA GLU A 100 15.19 30.09 -12.36
C GLU A 100 15.20 28.56 -12.45
N HIS A 101 15.92 27.91 -11.53
CA HIS A 101 15.89 26.45 -11.45
C HIS A 101 16.22 25.91 -10.07
N ILE A 102 15.71 24.71 -9.80
CA ILE A 102 16.02 23.92 -8.60
C ILE A 102 16.69 22.62 -9.05
N LYS A 103 17.75 22.23 -8.35
CA LYS A 103 18.46 20.97 -8.55
C LYS A 103 18.64 20.24 -7.22
N LEU A 104 18.11 19.03 -7.14
CA LEU A 104 18.43 18.04 -6.11
C LEU A 104 19.26 16.93 -6.75
N SER A 105 20.44 16.66 -6.23
CA SER A 105 21.41 15.75 -6.84
C SER A 105 22.18 14.95 -5.81
N THR A 106 22.46 13.69 -6.13
CA THR A 106 23.57 12.91 -5.58
C THR A 106 24.55 12.58 -6.71
N GLU A 107 25.75 12.07 -6.39
CA GLU A 107 26.68 11.49 -7.37
C GLU A 107 26.44 9.98 -7.59
N TYR A 108 25.80 9.31 -6.63
CA TYR A 108 25.44 7.89 -6.74
C TYR A 108 24.51 7.65 -7.95
N GLY A 109 24.60 6.47 -8.58
CA GLY A 109 23.80 6.11 -9.75
C GLY A 109 24.03 7.02 -10.96
N GLY A 110 25.30 7.39 -11.21
CA GLY A 110 25.69 8.22 -12.35
C GLY A 110 25.18 9.66 -12.31
N LYS A 111 24.92 10.19 -11.11
CA LYS A 111 24.22 11.42 -10.71
C LYS A 111 22.70 11.38 -10.83
N SER A 112 22.06 10.62 -9.96
CA SER A 112 20.61 10.64 -9.80
C SER A 112 20.12 12.03 -9.35
N GLN A 113 19.19 12.60 -10.11
CA GLN A 113 18.81 14.02 -10.03
C GLN A 113 17.32 14.26 -10.27
N LEU A 114 16.79 15.23 -9.54
CA LEU A 114 15.58 15.98 -9.88
C LEU A 114 15.99 17.42 -10.24
N ASN A 115 15.73 17.82 -11.48
CA ASN A 115 15.97 19.18 -11.94
C ASN A 115 14.64 19.83 -12.37
N LEU A 116 14.37 21.07 -11.95
CA LEU A 116 13.14 21.82 -12.22
C LEU A 116 13.47 23.22 -12.78
N GLY A 117 12.73 23.69 -13.79
CA GLY A 117 12.86 25.04 -14.35
C GLY A 117 13.78 25.13 -15.57
N HIS A 118 14.78 26.02 -15.53
CA HIS A 118 15.80 26.20 -16.56
C HIS A 118 17.02 25.29 -16.31
N LEU A 119 17.02 24.10 -16.91
CA LEU A 119 18.03 23.07 -16.64
C LEU A 119 19.36 23.44 -17.34
N VAL A 120 20.45 23.47 -16.56
CA VAL A 120 21.79 23.78 -17.08
C VAL A 120 22.79 22.66 -16.84
N ASP A 121 23.79 22.56 -17.73
CA ASP A 121 24.92 21.65 -17.61
C ASP A 121 26.01 22.14 -16.62
N GLY A 122 27.15 21.45 -16.57
CA GLY A 122 28.29 21.84 -15.73
C GLY A 122 28.93 23.18 -16.10
N GLN A 123 28.78 23.63 -17.34
CA GLN A 123 29.24 24.91 -17.87
C GLN A 123 28.19 26.02 -17.75
N ARG A 124 27.05 25.75 -17.10
CA ARG A 124 25.89 26.65 -16.99
C ARG A 124 25.19 26.91 -18.34
N LYS A 125 25.43 26.08 -19.36
CA LYS A 125 24.68 26.17 -20.62
C LYS A 125 23.34 25.46 -20.46
N LYS A 126 22.29 26.07 -21.00
CA LYS A 126 20.96 25.48 -21.05
C LYS A 126 21.02 24.12 -21.75
N ARG A 127 20.45 23.10 -21.11
CA ARG A 127 20.31 21.74 -21.66
C ARG A 127 18.87 21.25 -21.72
N GLY A 128 17.93 21.98 -21.11
CA GLY A 128 16.50 21.64 -21.12
C GLY A 128 15.65 22.63 -20.35
N GLU A 129 14.34 22.45 -20.41
CA GLU A 129 13.32 23.20 -19.67
C GLU A 129 12.26 22.26 -19.12
N GLY A 130 11.60 22.65 -18.03
CA GLY A 130 10.55 21.86 -17.40
C GLY A 130 11.08 21.07 -16.21
N PHE A 131 10.83 19.76 -16.18
CA PHE A 131 11.37 18.89 -15.15
C PHE A 131 12.13 17.72 -15.77
N GLU A 132 13.16 17.25 -15.06
CA GLU A 132 13.89 16.03 -15.40
C GLU A 132 14.10 15.22 -14.12
N LEU A 133 13.61 13.99 -14.14
CA LEU A 133 14.02 12.94 -13.21
C LEU A 133 14.95 12.01 -13.96
N ARG A 134 16.23 11.95 -13.58
CA ARG A 134 17.24 11.13 -14.26
C ARG A 134 18.11 10.34 -13.30
N THR A 135 18.61 9.20 -13.76
CA THR A 135 19.59 8.34 -13.09
C THR A 135 20.21 7.40 -14.13
N ASP A 136 21.42 6.91 -13.89
CA ASP A 136 22.04 5.86 -14.72
C ASP A 136 21.64 4.45 -14.22
N ASP A 137 21.13 4.36 -12.98
CA ASP A 137 20.52 3.15 -12.41
C ASP A 137 19.02 3.03 -12.80
N TRP A 138 18.25 2.22 -12.07
CA TRP A 138 16.82 2.08 -12.26
C TRP A 138 16.01 3.30 -11.79
N GLY A 139 14.94 3.63 -12.52
CA GLY A 139 13.91 4.56 -12.08
C GLY A 139 12.63 3.81 -11.69
N ALA A 140 12.04 4.16 -10.55
CA ALA A 140 10.75 3.63 -10.12
C ALA A 140 9.79 4.78 -9.79
N ILE A 141 8.62 4.79 -10.43
CA ILE A 141 7.51 5.70 -10.12
C ILE A 141 6.34 4.83 -9.65
N ARG A 142 5.91 5.01 -8.40
CA ARG A 142 4.87 4.18 -7.79
C ARG A 142 3.80 5.06 -7.15
N GLY A 143 2.59 5.00 -7.70
CA GLY A 143 1.40 5.62 -7.11
C GLY A 143 0.45 4.52 -6.63
N GLY A 144 0.34 4.31 -5.32
CA GLY A 144 -0.52 3.26 -4.74
C GLY A 144 -2.02 3.44 -5.02
N LYS A 145 -2.43 4.64 -5.44
CA LYS A 145 -3.81 4.97 -5.88
C LYS A 145 -3.93 5.11 -7.41
N GLY A 146 -2.89 4.78 -8.16
CA GLY A 146 -2.82 4.95 -9.61
C GLY A 146 -1.79 5.99 -10.07
N LEU A 147 -1.56 6.03 -11.38
CA LEU A 147 -0.62 6.94 -12.02
C LEU A 147 -1.28 7.60 -13.24
N PHE A 148 -1.23 8.94 -13.29
CA PHE A 148 -1.65 9.73 -14.44
C PHE A 148 -0.42 10.41 -15.03
N ILE A 149 -0.10 10.09 -16.28
CA ILE A 149 0.99 10.72 -17.03
C ILE A 149 0.36 11.46 -18.21
N SER A 150 0.48 12.79 -18.20
CA SER A 150 -0.20 13.67 -19.13
C SER A 150 0.71 14.72 -19.75
N ALA A 151 0.50 14.98 -21.03
CA ALA A 151 1.03 16.15 -21.76
C ALA A 151 -0.03 17.25 -21.96
N ASP A 152 -1.14 17.20 -21.21
CA ASP A 152 -2.15 18.25 -21.17
C ASP A 152 -1.62 19.46 -20.39
N LYS A 153 -1.72 20.64 -21.00
CA LYS A 153 -1.21 21.86 -20.39
C LYS A 153 -2.15 22.31 -19.27
N GLN A 154 -1.65 22.34 -18.04
CA GLN A 154 -2.32 22.98 -16.90
C GLN A 154 -1.58 24.27 -16.51
N GLU A 155 -2.12 25.42 -16.91
CA GLU A 155 -1.43 26.70 -16.72
C GLU A 155 -1.25 27.02 -15.23
N LYS A 156 0.00 27.23 -14.82
CA LYS A 156 0.37 27.62 -13.44
C LYS A 156 -0.21 26.68 -12.37
N ALA A 157 -0.40 25.39 -12.70
CA ALA A 157 -1.05 24.41 -11.85
C ALA A 157 -2.44 24.86 -11.35
N GLN A 158 -3.18 25.65 -12.16
CA GLN A 158 -4.56 26.02 -11.88
C GLN A 158 -5.47 24.82 -12.21
N GLY A 159 -6.01 24.18 -11.18
CA GLY A 159 -6.88 23.01 -11.27
C GLY A 159 -6.47 21.92 -10.30
N ALA A 160 -7.11 20.75 -10.40
CA ALA A 160 -6.73 19.59 -9.60
C ALA A 160 -5.45 18.95 -10.16
N GLN A 161 -4.66 18.31 -9.30
CA GLN A 161 -3.49 17.52 -9.74
C GLN A 161 -3.88 16.41 -10.74
N LEU A 162 -5.09 15.86 -10.59
CA LEU A 162 -5.67 14.82 -11.43
C LEU A 162 -6.74 15.39 -12.38
N ASP A 163 -6.62 16.64 -12.79
CA ASP A 163 -7.47 17.19 -13.85
C ASP A 163 -7.16 16.45 -15.16
N MET A 164 -8.14 15.69 -15.63
CA MET A 164 -8.01 14.73 -16.72
C MET A 164 -9.19 14.77 -17.68
N GLU A 165 -9.90 15.90 -17.76
CA GLU A 165 -11.11 16.06 -18.57
C GLU A 165 -10.87 15.64 -20.04
N ALA A 166 -9.77 16.10 -20.65
CA ALA A 166 -9.40 15.72 -22.02
C ALA A 166 -9.14 14.22 -22.16
N ALA A 167 -8.44 13.60 -21.21
CA ALA A 167 -8.13 12.18 -21.23
C ALA A 167 -9.40 11.32 -21.05
N VAL A 168 -10.29 11.71 -20.15
CA VAL A 168 -11.59 11.05 -19.94
C VAL A 168 -12.48 11.17 -21.17
N ALA A 169 -12.53 12.33 -21.81
CA ALA A 169 -13.25 12.51 -23.08
C ALA A 169 -12.72 11.57 -24.18
N GLN A 170 -11.41 11.33 -24.24
CA GLN A 170 -10.84 10.36 -25.19
C GLN A 170 -11.24 8.92 -24.85
N LEU A 171 -11.24 8.53 -23.58
CA LEU A 171 -11.73 7.21 -23.15
C LEU A 171 -13.21 7.00 -23.51
N GLU A 172 -14.04 8.02 -23.32
CA GLU A 172 -15.47 7.99 -23.66
C GLU A 172 -15.71 7.91 -25.16
N SER A 173 -14.96 8.69 -25.96
CA SER A 173 -15.01 8.63 -27.42
C SER A 173 -14.60 7.26 -27.95
N ALA A 174 -13.50 6.69 -27.44
CA ALA A 174 -13.03 5.36 -27.83
C ALA A 174 -14.06 4.27 -27.48
N LEU A 175 -14.64 4.33 -26.27
CA LEU A 175 -15.67 3.37 -25.86
C LEU A 175 -16.96 3.49 -26.69
N SER A 176 -17.36 4.71 -27.05
CA SER A 176 -18.51 4.94 -27.92
C SER A 176 -18.31 4.30 -29.30
N LEU A 177 -17.13 4.48 -29.90
CA LEU A 177 -16.79 3.86 -31.17
C LEU A 177 -16.77 2.32 -31.06
N ALA A 178 -16.16 1.78 -30.01
CA ALA A 178 -16.13 0.33 -29.77
C ALA A 178 -17.54 -0.27 -29.62
N ARG A 179 -18.46 0.42 -28.93
CA ARG A 179 -19.87 0.03 -28.83
C ARG A 179 -20.56 0.02 -30.18
N SER A 180 -20.40 1.08 -30.97
CA SER A 180 -20.98 1.16 -32.31
C SER A 180 -20.50 0.03 -33.23
N LEU A 181 -19.20 -0.29 -33.21
CA LEU A 181 -18.65 -1.41 -33.97
C LEU A 181 -19.12 -2.77 -33.44
N ALA A 182 -19.29 -2.92 -32.12
CA ALA A 182 -19.87 -4.12 -31.54
C ALA A 182 -21.36 -4.31 -31.92
N ASP A 183 -22.13 -3.22 -32.04
CA ASP A 183 -23.51 -3.25 -32.55
C ASP A 183 -23.53 -3.69 -34.03
N ALA A 184 -22.64 -3.14 -34.85
CA ALA A 184 -22.48 -3.53 -36.25
C ALA A 184 -22.12 -5.02 -36.39
N ALA A 185 -21.20 -5.53 -35.57
CA ALA A 185 -20.86 -6.96 -35.53
C ALA A 185 -22.06 -7.83 -35.17
N ARG A 186 -22.85 -7.43 -34.16
CA ARG A 186 -24.09 -8.14 -33.79
C ARG A 186 -25.10 -8.16 -34.94
N ALA A 187 -25.26 -7.06 -35.67
CA ALA A 187 -26.17 -6.98 -36.80
C ALA A 187 -25.79 -7.94 -37.95
N THR A 188 -24.50 -8.21 -38.14
CA THR A 188 -24.00 -9.15 -39.16
C THR A 188 -23.76 -10.56 -38.63
N LYS A 189 -24.16 -10.86 -37.39
CA LYS A 189 -23.87 -12.13 -36.69
C LYS A 189 -22.37 -12.46 -36.58
N ALA A 190 -21.52 -11.44 -36.59
CA ALA A 190 -20.11 -11.55 -36.24
C ALA A 190 -19.94 -11.51 -34.71
N THR A 191 -18.83 -12.02 -34.20
CA THR A 191 -18.53 -11.98 -32.76
C THR A 191 -18.22 -10.54 -32.35
N PRO A 192 -18.99 -9.91 -31.43
CA PRO A 192 -18.73 -8.54 -31.02
C PRO A 192 -17.52 -8.46 -30.09
N GLY A 193 -16.84 -7.30 -30.10
CA GLY A 193 -15.79 -7.00 -29.13
C GLY A 193 -16.31 -6.83 -27.71
N ASP A 194 -15.45 -7.11 -26.73
CA ASP A 194 -15.76 -7.02 -25.30
C ASP A 194 -15.71 -5.56 -24.80
N THR A 195 -16.84 -4.87 -24.98
CA THR A 195 -17.03 -3.48 -24.53
C THR A 195 -17.30 -3.36 -23.03
N ALA A 196 -17.64 -4.47 -22.35
CA ALA A 196 -17.91 -4.45 -20.91
C ALA A 196 -16.62 -4.24 -20.12
N SER A 197 -15.54 -4.90 -20.52
CA SER A 197 -14.22 -4.74 -19.90
C SER A 197 -13.63 -3.35 -20.13
N GLN A 198 -13.87 -2.77 -21.32
CA GLN A 198 -13.48 -1.40 -21.62
C GLN A 198 -14.25 -0.35 -20.79
N GLU A 199 -15.56 -0.55 -20.58
CA GLU A 199 -16.36 0.31 -19.69
C GLU A 199 -15.83 0.25 -18.24
N ARG A 200 -15.53 -0.95 -17.72
CA ARG A 200 -14.91 -1.09 -16.39
C ARG A 200 -13.58 -0.35 -16.30
N LEU A 201 -12.73 -0.48 -17.32
CA LEU A 201 -11.46 0.23 -17.38
C LEU A 201 -11.65 1.75 -17.36
N ARG A 202 -12.61 2.29 -18.13
CA ARG A 202 -12.93 3.73 -18.10
C ARG A 202 -13.38 4.18 -16.71
N GLN A 203 -14.16 3.39 -15.99
CA GLN A 203 -14.59 3.72 -14.62
C GLN A 203 -13.44 3.70 -13.62
N VAL A 204 -12.49 2.77 -13.77
CA VAL A 204 -11.27 2.69 -12.96
C VAL A 204 -10.38 3.91 -13.17
N LEU A 205 -10.19 4.32 -14.44
CA LEU A 205 -9.27 5.38 -14.82
C LEU A 205 -9.83 6.79 -14.62
N ASP A 206 -11.15 6.96 -14.67
CA ASP A 206 -11.82 8.23 -14.38
C ASP A 206 -11.60 8.68 -12.93
N GLY A 207 -10.80 9.74 -12.78
CA GLY A 207 -10.35 10.24 -11.49
C GLY A 207 -9.37 9.31 -10.78
N LEU A 208 -8.85 8.27 -11.45
CA LEU A 208 -8.08 7.18 -10.85
C LEU A 208 -8.74 6.63 -9.57
N LYS A 209 -10.03 6.30 -9.65
CA LYS A 209 -10.80 5.72 -8.52
C LYS A 209 -10.22 4.40 -8.01
N GLN A 210 -9.49 3.70 -8.88
CA GLN A 210 -8.75 2.48 -8.57
C GLN A 210 -7.31 2.59 -9.11
N PRO A 211 -6.36 1.76 -8.63
CA PRO A 211 -4.95 1.86 -9.01
C PRO A 211 -4.70 1.41 -10.46
N GLY A 212 -4.99 2.31 -11.41
CA GLY A 212 -4.70 2.15 -12.83
C GLY A 212 -3.60 3.09 -13.33
N LEU A 213 -3.25 2.94 -14.61
CA LEU A 213 -2.35 3.83 -15.34
C LEU A 213 -3.13 4.49 -16.48
N LEU A 214 -3.15 5.82 -16.50
CA LEU A 214 -3.68 6.59 -17.63
C LEU A 214 -2.54 7.39 -18.28
N LEU A 215 -2.28 7.10 -19.55
CA LEU A 215 -1.34 7.82 -20.40
C LEU A 215 -2.14 8.65 -21.40
N HIS A 216 -1.96 9.97 -21.41
CA HIS A 216 -2.65 10.84 -22.35
C HIS A 216 -1.74 11.94 -22.89
N ALA A 217 -1.81 12.19 -24.19
CA ALA A 217 -1.11 13.29 -24.83
C ALA A 217 -1.93 13.81 -26.02
N PRO A 218 -2.19 15.13 -26.10
CA PRO A 218 -3.05 15.71 -27.14
C PRO A 218 -2.44 15.63 -28.55
N ALA A 219 -1.12 15.48 -28.66
CA ALA A 219 -0.39 15.39 -29.92
C ALA A 219 0.06 13.96 -30.28
N GLY A 220 -0.45 12.94 -29.57
CA GLY A 220 -0.14 11.53 -29.80
C GLY A 220 0.88 10.94 -28.82
N ILE A 221 0.95 9.61 -28.80
CA ILE A 221 1.82 8.82 -27.91
C ILE A 221 2.66 7.87 -28.77
N GLY A 222 3.97 7.85 -28.53
CA GLY A 222 4.89 6.88 -29.15
C GLY A 222 5.42 5.88 -28.12
N MET A 223 5.21 4.59 -28.36
CA MET A 223 5.77 3.49 -27.56
C MET A 223 6.72 2.69 -28.45
N VAL A 224 8.02 2.82 -28.23
CA VAL A 224 9.06 2.25 -29.11
C VAL A 224 10.12 1.53 -28.30
N SER A 225 10.61 0.41 -28.84
CA SER A 225 11.77 -0.33 -28.33
C SER A 225 12.49 -0.97 -29.52
N PRO A 226 13.83 -1.02 -29.53
CA PRO A 226 14.57 -1.85 -30.49
C PRO A 226 14.38 -3.36 -30.21
N GLU A 227 13.92 -3.71 -29.00
CA GLU A 227 13.57 -5.06 -28.60
C GLU A 227 12.03 -5.23 -28.54
N ALA A 228 11.57 -6.34 -27.96
CA ALA A 228 10.16 -6.66 -27.89
C ALA A 228 9.35 -5.60 -27.11
N VAL A 229 8.16 -5.27 -27.62
CA VAL A 229 7.10 -4.55 -26.91
C VAL A 229 5.96 -5.54 -26.68
N SER A 230 5.45 -5.64 -25.46
CA SER A 230 4.36 -6.55 -25.10
C SER A 230 3.18 -5.76 -24.52
N LEU A 231 1.97 -6.08 -25.01
CA LEU A 231 0.70 -5.61 -24.47
C LEU A 231 -0.10 -6.85 -24.07
N SER A 232 -0.34 -7.02 -22.77
CA SER A 232 -1.07 -8.18 -22.26
C SER A 232 -2.06 -7.79 -21.18
N SER A 233 -3.13 -8.55 -21.09
CA SER A 233 -4.12 -8.47 -20.02
C SER A 233 -4.43 -9.91 -19.60
N GLY A 234 -4.29 -10.20 -18.30
CA GLY A 234 -4.32 -11.58 -17.80
C GLY A 234 -5.72 -12.18 -17.66
N SER A 235 -6.73 -11.34 -17.45
CA SER A 235 -8.11 -11.79 -17.18
C SER A 235 -9.18 -11.00 -17.94
N GLU A 236 -8.77 -9.99 -18.70
CA GLU A 236 -9.66 -9.04 -19.38
C GLU A 236 -9.14 -8.79 -20.81
N SER A 237 -9.90 -8.05 -21.62
CA SER A 237 -9.57 -7.82 -23.03
C SER A 237 -8.50 -6.74 -23.26
N VAL A 238 -7.65 -6.92 -24.27
CA VAL A 238 -6.82 -5.85 -24.85
C VAL A 238 -7.58 -5.25 -26.05
N SER A 239 -7.72 -3.93 -26.08
CA SER A 239 -8.44 -3.23 -27.15
C SER A 239 -7.60 -2.18 -27.85
N ALA A 240 -7.58 -2.21 -29.18
CA ALA A 240 -7.09 -1.13 -30.02
C ALA A 240 -8.27 -0.48 -30.75
N VAL A 241 -8.49 0.82 -30.50
CA VAL A 241 -9.60 1.58 -31.08
C VAL A 241 -9.02 2.80 -31.79
N ALA A 242 -9.38 3.01 -33.04
CA ALA A 242 -8.99 4.17 -33.83
C ALA A 242 -10.18 4.69 -34.63
N ALA A 243 -10.37 6.02 -34.66
CA ALA A 243 -11.39 6.65 -35.49
C ALA A 243 -11.04 6.60 -36.99
N HIS A 244 -9.77 6.35 -37.31
CA HIS A 244 -9.26 6.14 -38.67
C HIS A 244 -8.83 4.68 -38.84
N ASN A 245 -7.55 4.42 -39.04
CA ASN A 245 -7.03 3.08 -39.31
C ASN A 245 -6.38 2.48 -38.06
N VAL A 246 -6.44 1.15 -37.97
CA VAL A 246 -5.50 0.35 -37.17
C VAL A 246 -4.57 -0.35 -38.15
N ASP A 247 -3.35 0.17 -38.29
CA ASP A 247 -2.35 -0.36 -39.21
C ASP A 247 -1.41 -1.33 -38.49
N LEU A 248 -1.39 -2.60 -38.92
CA LEU A 248 -0.49 -3.63 -38.42
C LEU A 248 0.57 -3.92 -39.49
N SER A 249 1.82 -3.52 -39.24
CA SER A 249 2.95 -3.73 -40.16
C SER A 249 4.02 -4.59 -39.48
N ALA A 250 4.33 -5.74 -40.05
CA ALA A 250 5.39 -6.63 -39.57
C ALA A 250 6.46 -6.82 -40.64
N GLY A 251 7.74 -6.75 -40.24
CA GLY A 251 8.86 -7.06 -41.14
C GLY A 251 8.98 -8.55 -41.47
N GLN A 252 8.27 -9.40 -40.74
CA GLN A 252 8.20 -10.85 -40.96
C GLN A 252 6.72 -11.27 -41.01
N ASN A 253 6.18 -11.80 -39.92
CA ASN A 253 4.85 -12.41 -39.89
C ASN A 253 3.89 -11.61 -39.01
N ILE A 254 2.61 -11.59 -39.40
CA ILE A 254 1.49 -11.27 -38.51
C ILE A 254 0.82 -12.60 -38.18
N THR A 255 0.91 -13.04 -36.92
CA THR A 255 0.25 -14.26 -36.44
C THR A 255 -0.90 -13.87 -35.53
N ALA A 256 -2.09 -14.38 -35.82
CA ALA A 256 -3.27 -14.23 -34.99
C ALA A 256 -3.80 -15.61 -34.60
N THR A 257 -3.81 -15.89 -33.30
CA THR A 257 -4.34 -17.13 -32.73
C THR A 257 -5.34 -16.75 -31.65
N ALA A 258 -6.52 -17.35 -31.70
CA ALA A 258 -7.58 -17.16 -30.72
C ALA A 258 -8.08 -18.52 -30.27
N GLU A 259 -8.43 -18.63 -28.99
CA GLU A 259 -8.89 -19.87 -28.41
C GLU A 259 -10.30 -20.26 -28.89
N ASP A 260 -11.23 -19.31 -28.92
CA ASP A 260 -12.60 -19.56 -29.34
C ASP A 260 -12.81 -19.28 -30.83
N GLY A 261 -12.28 -18.17 -31.35
CA GLY A 261 -12.36 -17.87 -32.78
C GLY A 261 -11.86 -16.49 -33.17
N ILE A 262 -11.63 -16.32 -34.48
CA ILE A 262 -11.24 -15.05 -35.09
C ILE A 262 -12.45 -14.52 -35.87
N SER A 263 -12.86 -13.28 -35.57
CA SER A 263 -13.92 -12.58 -36.30
C SER A 263 -13.36 -11.34 -36.98
N LEU A 264 -13.50 -11.27 -38.30
CA LEU A 264 -13.10 -10.13 -39.12
C LEU A 264 -14.34 -9.58 -39.82
N LEU A 265 -14.60 -8.28 -39.66
CA LEU A 265 -15.74 -7.61 -40.26
C LEU A 265 -15.30 -6.29 -40.91
N ALA A 266 -15.52 -6.17 -42.22
CA ALA A 266 -15.52 -4.90 -42.92
C ALA A 266 -16.99 -4.47 -43.10
N HIS A 267 -17.42 -3.41 -42.40
CA HIS A 267 -18.82 -3.00 -42.39
C HIS A 267 -19.22 -2.18 -43.62
N SER A 268 -18.39 -1.21 -44.01
CA SER A 268 -18.74 -0.21 -45.03
C SER A 268 -17.97 -0.36 -46.36
N ALA A 269 -16.95 -1.21 -46.38
CA ALA A 269 -16.05 -1.40 -47.52
C ALA A 269 -15.71 -2.90 -47.68
N ASP A 270 -14.77 -3.19 -48.58
CA ASP A 270 -14.34 -4.53 -48.93
C ASP A 270 -13.39 -5.16 -47.90
N MET A 271 -13.36 -6.50 -47.90
CA MET A 271 -12.34 -7.29 -47.22
C MET A 271 -11.39 -7.86 -48.26
N GLN A 272 -10.08 -7.65 -48.07
CA GLN A 272 -9.04 -8.15 -48.97
C GLN A 272 -8.11 -9.14 -48.26
N LEU A 273 -8.01 -10.35 -48.80
CA LEU A 273 -7.06 -11.38 -48.37
C LEU A 273 -6.20 -11.78 -49.58
N LYS A 274 -4.95 -11.33 -49.60
CA LYS A 274 -4.06 -11.47 -50.77
C LYS A 274 -2.66 -11.92 -50.32
N ALA A 275 -2.12 -12.93 -50.99
CA ALA A 275 -0.71 -13.32 -50.91
C ALA A 275 -0.03 -12.98 -52.23
N ALA A 276 0.92 -12.04 -52.22
CA ALA A 276 1.65 -11.67 -53.44
C ALA A 276 2.58 -12.79 -53.92
N LYS A 277 3.06 -13.62 -52.99
CA LYS A 277 3.83 -14.84 -53.20
C LYS A 277 3.41 -15.86 -52.14
N GLY A 278 3.60 -17.14 -52.44
CA GLY A 278 3.18 -18.24 -51.56
C GLY A 278 1.70 -18.59 -51.73
N ASN A 279 1.21 -19.46 -50.85
CA ASN A 279 -0.13 -20.03 -50.93
C ASN A 279 -1.11 -19.28 -50.01
N ILE A 280 -2.40 -19.36 -50.33
CA ILE A 280 -3.48 -19.05 -49.39
C ILE A 280 -4.16 -20.38 -49.05
N ASP A 281 -4.01 -20.81 -47.80
CA ASP A 281 -4.63 -22.04 -47.29
C ASP A 281 -5.82 -21.68 -46.39
N LEU A 282 -7.01 -22.20 -46.72
CA LEU A 282 -8.25 -22.00 -45.96
C LEU A 282 -8.80 -23.35 -45.53
N HIS A 283 -8.69 -23.66 -44.25
CA HIS A 283 -9.09 -24.96 -43.70
C HIS A 283 -10.13 -24.80 -42.59
N ALA A 284 -11.19 -25.60 -42.64
CA ALA A 284 -12.06 -25.89 -41.51
C ALA A 284 -11.81 -27.36 -41.12
N LEU A 285 -11.03 -27.60 -40.06
CA LEU A 285 -10.53 -28.94 -39.72
C LEU A 285 -11.65 -29.90 -39.28
N GLU A 286 -12.63 -29.39 -38.54
CA GLU A 286 -13.80 -30.15 -38.10
C GLU A 286 -15.13 -29.56 -38.60
N GLY A 287 -15.14 -28.25 -38.89
CA GLY A 287 -16.34 -27.50 -39.22
C GLY A 287 -16.64 -27.35 -40.72
N LEU A 288 -17.66 -26.56 -41.03
CA LEU A 288 -18.03 -26.19 -42.39
C LEU A 288 -17.20 -25.00 -42.89
N LEU A 289 -16.61 -25.14 -44.07
CA LEU A 289 -16.14 -24.00 -44.85
C LEU A 289 -17.32 -23.44 -45.68
N HIS A 290 -17.86 -22.29 -45.30
CA HIS A 290 -18.99 -21.66 -45.96
C HIS A 290 -18.57 -20.34 -46.63
N ALA A 291 -18.74 -20.27 -47.96
CA ALA A 291 -18.53 -19.07 -48.76
C ALA A 291 -19.86 -18.65 -49.39
N LEU A 292 -20.35 -17.45 -49.05
CA LEU A 292 -21.62 -16.92 -49.51
C LEU A 292 -21.44 -15.49 -50.03
N ALA A 293 -21.99 -15.22 -51.20
CA ALA A 293 -22.11 -13.87 -51.74
C ALA A 293 -23.56 -13.62 -52.18
N LYS A 294 -24.05 -12.40 -51.96
CA LYS A 294 -25.31 -11.94 -52.58
C LYS A 294 -25.12 -11.65 -54.07
N GLY A 295 -23.92 -11.19 -54.45
CA GLY A 295 -23.49 -11.07 -55.84
C GLY A 295 -22.84 -12.36 -56.33
N ASP A 296 -22.04 -12.25 -57.38
CA ASP A 296 -21.41 -13.40 -58.02
C ASP A 296 -20.30 -14.02 -57.17
N ILE A 297 -20.19 -15.35 -57.21
CA ILE A 297 -19.01 -16.08 -56.72
C ILE A 297 -18.18 -16.49 -57.95
N LYS A 298 -16.94 -15.99 -58.03
CA LYS A 298 -15.99 -16.29 -59.11
C LYS A 298 -14.83 -17.12 -58.58
N ILE A 299 -14.65 -18.34 -59.13
CA ILE A 299 -13.56 -19.25 -58.79
C ILE A 299 -12.75 -19.51 -60.07
N GLU A 300 -11.50 -19.04 -60.11
CA GLU A 300 -10.66 -19.10 -61.30
C GLU A 300 -9.24 -19.55 -60.97
N SER A 301 -8.66 -20.33 -61.88
CA SER A 301 -7.22 -20.55 -61.96
C SER A 301 -6.76 -20.06 -63.32
N VAL A 302 -5.87 -19.04 -63.33
CA VAL A 302 -5.44 -18.39 -64.58
C VAL A 302 -4.50 -19.30 -65.38
N ASP A 303 -3.48 -19.86 -64.73
CA ASP A 303 -2.48 -20.72 -65.36
C ASP A 303 -2.53 -22.17 -64.88
N GLY A 304 -3.42 -22.48 -63.93
CA GLY A 304 -3.45 -23.75 -63.21
C GLY A 304 -4.73 -24.55 -63.43
N ARG A 305 -5.08 -25.35 -62.42
CA ARG A 305 -6.27 -26.22 -62.42
C ARG A 305 -7.20 -25.85 -61.28
N VAL A 306 -8.52 -25.95 -61.51
CA VAL A 306 -9.52 -25.97 -60.44
C VAL A 306 -9.82 -27.44 -60.14
N HIS A 307 -9.53 -27.89 -58.91
CA HIS A 307 -9.79 -29.24 -58.46
C HIS A 307 -10.79 -29.21 -57.30
N ILE A 308 -11.99 -29.77 -57.54
CA ILE A 308 -13.05 -29.87 -56.54
C ILE A 308 -13.26 -31.36 -56.26
N ARG A 309 -13.03 -31.77 -55.01
CA ARG A 309 -13.21 -33.15 -54.56
C ARG A 309 -14.09 -33.16 -53.32
N ALA A 310 -15.03 -34.09 -53.28
CA ALA A 310 -15.78 -34.44 -52.09
C ALA A 310 -15.69 -35.95 -51.87
N GLU A 311 -15.57 -36.39 -50.62
CA GLU A 311 -15.46 -37.82 -50.30
C GLU A 311 -16.82 -38.52 -50.35
N LYS A 312 -17.87 -37.85 -49.89
CA LYS A 312 -19.22 -38.44 -49.78
C LYS A 312 -20.11 -38.08 -50.96
N GLU A 313 -20.17 -36.80 -51.32
CA GLU A 313 -21.16 -36.29 -52.26
C GLU A 313 -20.76 -34.90 -52.77
N LEU A 314 -20.86 -34.68 -54.08
CA LEU A 314 -20.70 -33.36 -54.71
C LEU A 314 -21.98 -32.99 -55.46
N ILE A 315 -22.53 -31.80 -55.19
CA ILE A 315 -23.74 -31.29 -55.83
C ILE A 315 -23.45 -29.90 -56.39
N LEU A 316 -23.77 -29.70 -57.67
CA LEU A 316 -23.83 -28.40 -58.32
C LEU A 316 -25.28 -28.12 -58.68
N GLU A 317 -25.87 -27.05 -58.15
CA GLU A 317 -27.28 -26.72 -58.35
C GLU A 317 -27.46 -25.29 -58.86
N CYS A 318 -28.38 -25.08 -59.79
CA CYS A 318 -28.78 -23.77 -60.29
C CYS A 318 -30.24 -23.79 -60.74
N GLY A 319 -31.13 -23.07 -60.06
CA GLY A 319 -32.54 -22.92 -60.46
C GLY A 319 -33.31 -24.24 -60.60
N GLY A 320 -32.98 -25.25 -59.78
CA GLY A 320 -33.56 -26.60 -59.83
C GLY A 320 -32.89 -27.54 -60.84
N VAL A 321 -31.94 -27.08 -61.66
CA VAL A 321 -31.04 -27.94 -62.43
C VAL A 321 -29.90 -28.38 -61.53
N PHE A 322 -29.50 -29.65 -61.59
CA PHE A 322 -28.38 -30.15 -60.79
C PHE A 322 -27.50 -31.17 -61.52
N VAL A 323 -26.26 -31.24 -61.06
CA VAL A 323 -25.31 -32.35 -61.31
C VAL A 323 -24.85 -32.87 -59.97
N ARG A 324 -25.01 -34.17 -59.74
CA ARG A 324 -24.68 -34.85 -58.49
C ARG A 324 -23.72 -36.01 -58.76
N LEU A 325 -22.65 -36.08 -57.98
CA LEU A 325 -21.68 -37.17 -57.97
C LEU A 325 -21.72 -37.85 -56.61
N LYS A 326 -22.08 -39.14 -56.56
CA LYS A 326 -22.23 -39.89 -55.31
C LYS A 326 -22.12 -41.40 -55.55
N ASP A 327 -21.44 -42.12 -54.66
CA ASP A 327 -21.35 -43.60 -54.67
C ASP A 327 -20.87 -44.20 -56.01
N GLY A 328 -20.11 -43.42 -56.79
CA GLY A 328 -19.64 -43.78 -58.14
C GLY A 328 -20.58 -43.42 -59.29
N ASP A 329 -21.78 -42.91 -58.98
CA ASP A 329 -22.80 -42.52 -59.95
C ASP A 329 -22.73 -41.03 -60.32
N LEU A 330 -23.06 -40.74 -61.58
CA LEU A 330 -23.33 -39.40 -62.11
C LEU A 330 -24.84 -39.26 -62.33
N ASP A 331 -25.48 -38.41 -61.53
CA ASP A 331 -26.91 -38.07 -61.61
C ASP A 331 -27.07 -36.62 -62.10
N GLN A 332 -27.82 -36.42 -63.18
CA GLN A 332 -28.05 -35.12 -63.80
C GLN A 332 -29.55 -34.93 -64.04
N GLY A 333 -30.12 -33.86 -63.49
CA GLY A 333 -31.55 -33.59 -63.54
C GLY A 333 -31.85 -32.14 -63.89
N ALA A 334 -32.91 -31.93 -64.66
CA ALA A 334 -33.44 -30.61 -64.97
C ALA A 334 -34.98 -30.68 -65.09
N PRO A 335 -35.73 -29.70 -64.55
CA PRO A 335 -37.18 -29.62 -64.75
C PRO A 335 -37.55 -29.26 -66.21
N GLY A 336 -36.60 -28.73 -66.97
CA GLY A 336 -36.74 -28.46 -68.41
C GLY A 336 -35.96 -29.47 -69.26
N ASN A 337 -35.21 -28.97 -70.24
CA ASN A 337 -34.43 -29.78 -71.18
C ASN A 337 -32.95 -29.89 -70.77
N ILE A 338 -32.34 -31.06 -70.98
CA ILE A 338 -30.87 -31.23 -70.94
C ILE A 338 -30.35 -31.20 -72.37
N TYR A 339 -29.53 -30.21 -72.72
CA TYR A 339 -28.91 -30.10 -74.05
C TYR A 339 -27.48 -30.61 -74.05
N GLN A 340 -27.19 -31.66 -74.82
CA GLN A 340 -25.83 -32.11 -75.11
C GLN A 340 -25.46 -31.71 -76.54
N ARG A 341 -24.61 -30.68 -76.69
CA ARG A 341 -24.17 -30.19 -78.00
C ARG A 341 -22.73 -30.63 -78.26
N ALA A 342 -22.56 -31.70 -79.03
CA ALA A 342 -21.24 -32.26 -79.36
C ALA A 342 -21.18 -32.73 -80.82
N LYS A 343 -19.98 -32.72 -81.43
CA LYS A 343 -19.76 -33.34 -82.75
C LYS A 343 -19.91 -34.87 -82.71
N HIS A 344 -19.54 -35.50 -81.60
CA HIS A 344 -19.74 -36.93 -81.32
C HIS A 344 -19.97 -37.14 -79.82
N VAL A 345 -20.82 -38.09 -79.46
CA VAL A 345 -20.95 -38.61 -78.08
C VAL A 345 -20.63 -40.09 -78.13
N GLN A 346 -19.55 -40.52 -77.46
CA GLN A 346 -19.16 -41.93 -77.35
C GLN A 346 -19.35 -42.40 -75.90
N LYS A 347 -20.06 -43.51 -75.73
CA LYS A 347 -20.20 -44.20 -74.45
C LYS A 347 -19.12 -45.27 -74.35
N LEU A 348 -18.11 -45.04 -73.51
CA LEU A 348 -17.01 -45.97 -73.23
C LEU A 348 -17.31 -46.82 -71.98
N GLY A 349 -16.45 -47.81 -71.68
CA GLY A 349 -16.49 -48.58 -70.43
C GLY A 349 -16.19 -47.71 -69.20
N SER A 350 -16.36 -48.27 -68.00
CA SER A 350 -16.09 -47.54 -66.76
C SER A 350 -14.61 -47.16 -66.61
N ALA A 351 -14.35 -46.03 -65.98
CA ALA A 351 -13.02 -45.55 -65.64
C ALA A 351 -13.02 -45.03 -64.19
N ARG A 352 -11.88 -45.10 -63.51
CA ARG A 352 -11.71 -44.66 -62.12
C ARG A 352 -10.50 -43.73 -62.03
N LEU A 353 -10.65 -42.66 -61.25
CA LEU A 353 -9.56 -41.75 -60.91
C LEU A 353 -9.33 -41.83 -59.39
N ASP A 354 -8.20 -42.41 -58.96
CA ASP A 354 -7.79 -42.42 -57.55
C ASP A 354 -6.79 -41.29 -57.31
N THR A 355 -7.21 -40.25 -56.57
CA THR A 355 -6.30 -39.23 -56.05
C THR A 355 -6.35 -39.27 -54.52
N PRO A 356 -5.23 -39.53 -53.83
CA PRO A 356 -5.20 -39.64 -52.38
C PRO A 356 -5.59 -38.31 -51.71
N ALA A 357 -6.27 -38.40 -50.57
CA ALA A 357 -6.66 -37.23 -49.78
C ALA A 357 -5.47 -36.52 -49.15
N THR A 358 -5.50 -35.19 -49.13
CA THR A 358 -4.61 -34.42 -48.27
C THR A 358 -5.05 -34.65 -46.81
N PRO A 359 -4.17 -35.15 -45.93
CA PRO A 359 -4.51 -35.36 -44.53
C PRO A 359 -4.70 -34.02 -43.82
N LEU A 360 -5.73 -33.92 -42.97
CA LEU A 360 -5.93 -32.76 -42.09
C LEU A 360 -5.01 -32.91 -40.85
N PRO A 361 -4.12 -31.95 -40.56
CA PRO A 361 -3.32 -31.99 -39.34
C PRO A 361 -4.23 -31.76 -38.12
N GLY A 362 -4.05 -32.57 -37.08
CA GLY A 362 -4.74 -32.43 -35.79
C GLY A 362 -3.82 -31.83 -34.73
N GLY A 363 -4.41 -31.11 -33.77
CA GLY A 363 -3.77 -30.65 -32.54
C GLY A 363 -4.69 -30.90 -31.35
N TYR A 364 -4.15 -30.87 -30.14
CA TYR A 364 -4.89 -31.13 -28.90
C TYR A 364 -4.94 -29.86 -28.05
N SER A 365 -6.07 -29.59 -27.40
CA SER A 365 -6.22 -28.47 -26.47
C SER A 365 -7.12 -28.83 -25.30
N ALA A 366 -6.81 -28.32 -24.11
CA ALA A 366 -7.65 -28.47 -22.93
C ALA A 366 -7.65 -27.21 -22.04
N LYS A 367 -8.85 -26.80 -21.60
CA LYS A 367 -9.09 -25.85 -20.50
C LYS A 367 -9.36 -26.63 -19.21
N TYR A 368 -8.91 -26.13 -18.07
CA TYR A 368 -9.19 -26.72 -16.76
C TYR A 368 -9.88 -25.72 -15.84
N VAL A 369 -10.75 -26.22 -14.95
CA VAL A 369 -11.35 -25.42 -13.87
C VAL A 369 -10.69 -25.86 -12.57
N LEU A 370 -9.86 -24.98 -11.99
CA LEU A 370 -9.19 -25.23 -10.72
C LEU A 370 -10.18 -24.96 -9.59
N LYS A 371 -10.32 -25.92 -8.69
CA LYS A 371 -11.17 -25.87 -7.51
C LYS A 371 -10.38 -26.26 -6.27
N ASP A 372 -10.79 -25.73 -5.11
CA ASP A 372 -10.25 -26.17 -3.83
C ASP A 372 -10.87 -27.50 -3.38
N GLU A 373 -10.42 -28.02 -2.23
CA GLU A 373 -10.95 -29.27 -1.66
C GLU A 373 -12.45 -29.18 -1.34
N ALA A 374 -12.98 -27.98 -1.09
CA ALA A 374 -14.40 -27.71 -0.86
C ALA A 374 -15.20 -27.52 -2.16
N GLN A 375 -14.60 -27.77 -3.33
CA GLN A 375 -15.19 -27.60 -4.67
C GLN A 375 -15.50 -26.15 -5.07
N ALA A 376 -15.01 -25.16 -4.34
CA ALA A 376 -15.13 -23.76 -4.74
C ALA A 376 -14.08 -23.42 -5.81
N PRO A 377 -14.44 -22.60 -6.82
CA PRO A 377 -13.50 -22.20 -7.86
C PRO A 377 -12.33 -21.41 -7.27
N LEU A 378 -11.11 -21.82 -7.59
CA LEU A 378 -9.88 -21.13 -7.23
C LEU A 378 -9.70 -19.92 -8.17
N ALA A 379 -10.42 -18.85 -7.89
CA ALA A 379 -10.36 -17.61 -8.66
C ALA A 379 -9.03 -16.86 -8.45
N TYR A 380 -8.49 -16.29 -9.54
CA TYR A 380 -7.26 -15.49 -9.55
C TYR A 380 -6.03 -16.20 -8.98
N THR A 381 -6.00 -17.53 -9.10
CA THR A 381 -4.95 -18.40 -8.57
C THR A 381 -3.90 -18.67 -9.66
N ARG A 382 -2.62 -18.51 -9.31
CA ARG A 382 -1.49 -18.86 -10.19
C ARG A 382 -1.42 -20.37 -10.41
N TYR A 383 -1.16 -20.76 -11.64
CA TYR A 383 -0.99 -22.16 -12.02
C TYR A 383 0.12 -22.32 -13.05
N ARG A 384 0.63 -23.55 -13.15
CA ARG A 384 1.64 -24.00 -14.10
C ARG A 384 1.17 -25.34 -14.68
N ILE A 385 1.01 -25.41 -15.99
CA ILE A 385 0.74 -26.65 -16.71
C ILE A 385 2.05 -27.08 -17.36
N THR A 386 2.56 -28.24 -16.96
CA THR A 386 3.73 -28.87 -17.58
C THR A 386 3.25 -30.05 -18.43
N THR A 387 3.56 -30.04 -19.73
CA THR A 387 3.24 -31.15 -20.65
C THR A 387 4.21 -32.32 -20.46
N GLU A 388 3.82 -33.52 -20.88
CA GLU A 388 4.71 -34.70 -20.90
C GLU A 388 5.98 -34.48 -21.73
N GLN A 389 5.94 -33.55 -22.70
CA GLN A 389 7.09 -33.14 -23.52
C GLN A 389 7.96 -32.06 -22.85
N GLY A 390 7.60 -31.59 -21.66
CA GLY A 390 8.34 -30.60 -20.88
C GLY A 390 8.01 -29.13 -21.19
N GLU A 391 6.98 -28.86 -21.99
CA GLU A 391 6.52 -27.47 -22.22
C GLU A 391 5.79 -26.94 -20.99
N VAL A 392 6.04 -25.68 -20.62
CA VAL A 392 5.52 -25.07 -19.39
C VAL A 392 4.65 -23.87 -19.72
N PHE A 393 3.36 -23.95 -19.37
CA PHE A 393 2.39 -22.87 -19.49
C PHE A 393 2.06 -22.31 -18.11
N ASN A 394 2.46 -21.08 -17.82
CA ASN A 394 2.12 -20.40 -16.57
C ASN A 394 0.93 -19.46 -16.81
N GLY A 395 0.02 -19.36 -15.85
CA GLY A 395 -1.12 -18.45 -15.92
C GLY A 395 -1.73 -18.14 -14.56
N VAL A 396 -2.79 -17.32 -14.58
CA VAL A 396 -3.64 -17.03 -13.44
C VAL A 396 -5.07 -17.36 -13.86
N THR A 397 -5.83 -18.03 -12.99
CA THR A 397 -7.20 -18.39 -13.30
C THR A 397 -8.14 -17.18 -13.35
N ASP A 398 -9.21 -17.28 -14.14
CA ASP A 398 -10.29 -16.28 -14.14
C ASP A 398 -11.11 -16.30 -12.82
N LYS A 399 -12.16 -15.46 -12.75
CA LYS A 399 -13.05 -15.37 -11.58
C LYS A 399 -13.85 -16.66 -11.31
N GLU A 400 -13.95 -17.55 -12.28
CA GLU A 400 -14.57 -18.87 -12.16
C GLU A 400 -13.54 -20.00 -11.98
N GLY A 401 -12.25 -19.67 -11.78
CA GLY A 401 -11.19 -20.65 -11.58
C GLY A 401 -10.70 -21.32 -12.86
N ARG A 402 -11.04 -20.81 -14.05
CA ARG A 402 -10.61 -21.43 -15.32
C ARG A 402 -9.18 -21.06 -15.67
N THR A 403 -8.38 -22.04 -16.11
CA THR A 403 -7.07 -21.81 -16.73
C THR A 403 -7.24 -21.33 -18.17
N MET A 404 -6.21 -20.69 -18.72
CA MET A 404 -6.02 -20.61 -20.17
C MET A 404 -5.88 -22.03 -20.75
N SER A 405 -6.23 -22.21 -22.03
CA SER A 405 -5.97 -23.49 -22.72
C SER A 405 -4.48 -23.75 -22.88
N ALA A 406 -4.08 -24.99 -22.56
CA ALA A 406 -2.81 -25.54 -23.04
C ALA A 406 -3.05 -26.22 -24.40
N HIS A 407 -2.23 -25.89 -25.40
CA HIS A 407 -2.27 -26.47 -26.74
C HIS A 407 -1.01 -27.33 -26.96
N THR A 408 -1.18 -28.57 -27.42
CA THR A 408 -0.07 -29.50 -27.71
C THR A 408 -0.22 -30.16 -29.07
N LEU A 409 0.91 -30.52 -29.69
CA LEU A 409 0.94 -31.22 -30.98
C LEU A 409 0.59 -32.71 -30.87
N LEU A 410 0.84 -33.31 -29.71
CA LEU A 410 0.57 -34.72 -29.42
C LEU A 410 -0.27 -34.83 -28.14
N PRO A 411 -1.13 -35.85 -28.02
CA PRO A 411 -1.81 -36.11 -26.77
C PRO A 411 -0.79 -36.64 -25.77
N GLY A 412 -0.84 -36.14 -24.54
CA GLY A 412 0.08 -36.54 -23.48
C GLY A 412 -0.45 -36.12 -22.12
N GLY A 413 0.11 -36.70 -21.07
CA GLY A 413 -0.22 -36.30 -19.70
C GLY A 413 0.09 -34.82 -19.45
N LEU A 414 -0.78 -34.15 -18.68
CA LEU A 414 -0.56 -32.78 -18.23
C LEU A 414 -0.40 -32.80 -16.71
N LYS A 415 0.71 -32.25 -16.21
CA LYS A 415 0.93 -32.01 -14.79
C LYS A 415 0.52 -30.56 -14.51
N ILE A 416 -0.64 -30.37 -13.89
CA ILE A 416 -1.05 -29.06 -13.40
C ILE A 416 -0.53 -28.93 -11.99
N GLU A 417 0.40 -28.01 -11.83
CA GLU A 417 0.99 -27.65 -10.56
C GLU A 417 0.45 -26.26 -10.23
N PHE A 418 0.06 -26.07 -8.98
CA PHE A 418 0.17 -24.74 -8.42
C PHE A 418 1.67 -24.61 -8.19
N PRO A 419 2.40 -23.83 -9.02
CA PRO A 419 3.82 -23.69 -8.78
C PRO A 419 3.92 -23.18 -7.35
N ASP A 420 4.56 -23.97 -6.48
CA ASP A 420 4.96 -23.52 -5.16
C ASP A 420 5.53 -22.14 -5.41
N SER A 421 4.83 -21.18 -4.84
CA SER A 421 5.19 -19.80 -4.96
C SER A 421 6.69 -19.75 -4.70
N THR A 422 7.45 -19.19 -5.63
CA THR A 422 8.89 -18.97 -5.45
C THR A 422 9.19 -18.05 -4.26
N PHE A 423 8.15 -17.70 -3.51
CA PHE A 423 8.14 -16.96 -2.30
C PHE A 423 7.20 -17.62 -1.30
N TYR A 424 7.65 -17.72 -0.07
CA TYR A 424 6.89 -18.12 1.09
C TYR A 424 6.19 -16.88 1.62
N ASP A 425 4.97 -17.01 2.11
CA ASP A 425 4.31 -15.90 2.75
C ASP A 425 3.58 -16.28 4.03
N GLU A 426 3.27 -15.26 4.82
CA GLU A 426 2.41 -15.37 5.98
C GLU A 426 1.82 -14.00 6.25
N GLN A 427 0.58 -13.96 6.74
CA GLN A 427 -0.06 -12.71 7.12
C GLN A 427 -0.53 -12.81 8.57
N LEU A 428 0.04 -11.98 9.44
CA LEU A 428 -0.28 -12.00 10.85
C LEU A 428 -1.56 -11.21 11.12
N ARG A 429 -2.50 -11.79 11.87
CA ARG A 429 -3.66 -11.07 12.39
C ARG A 429 -3.47 -10.78 13.87
N LEU A 430 -3.47 -9.51 14.23
CA LEU A 430 -3.20 -9.09 15.60
C LEU A 430 -4.52 -9.03 16.38
N LEU A 431 -4.62 -9.87 17.41
CA LEU A 431 -5.82 -10.02 18.22
C LEU A 431 -5.58 -9.61 19.67
N GLY A 432 -6.55 -8.89 20.23
CA GLY A 432 -6.56 -8.54 21.63
C GLY A 432 -6.91 -9.69 22.57
N PRO A 433 -6.69 -9.50 23.88
CA PRO A 433 -7.00 -10.49 24.91
C PRO A 433 -8.46 -10.94 24.94
N ASN A 434 -9.36 -10.15 24.35
CA ASN A 434 -10.81 -10.40 24.26
C ASN A 434 -11.30 -10.59 22.81
N GLY A 435 -10.39 -10.78 21.84
CA GLY A 435 -10.73 -10.99 20.41
C GLY A 435 -10.96 -9.71 19.61
N GLU A 436 -10.65 -8.55 20.17
CA GLU A 436 -10.71 -7.27 19.47
C GLU A 436 -9.58 -7.16 18.42
N LEU A 437 -9.84 -6.51 17.29
CA LEU A 437 -8.89 -6.40 16.18
C LEU A 437 -7.94 -5.22 16.39
N ALA A 438 -6.64 -5.46 16.23
CA ALA A 438 -5.63 -4.40 16.36
C ALA A 438 -5.46 -3.69 14.99
N SER A 439 -6.43 -2.85 14.65
CA SER A 439 -6.57 -2.22 13.34
C SER A 439 -5.82 -0.89 13.21
N ASN A 440 -5.35 -0.55 12.00
CA ASN A 440 -4.67 0.72 11.68
C ASN A 440 -3.42 1.00 12.54
N LEU A 441 -2.70 -0.03 12.94
CA LEU A 441 -1.52 0.07 13.79
C LEU A 441 -0.25 -0.09 12.98
N LYS A 442 0.64 0.90 13.10
CA LYS A 442 1.98 0.83 12.53
C LYS A 442 2.77 -0.26 13.24
N TYR A 443 3.49 -1.08 12.49
CA TYR A 443 4.31 -2.17 13.03
C TYR A 443 5.64 -2.28 12.30
N SER A 444 6.60 -2.97 12.93
CA SER A 444 7.89 -3.40 12.36
C SER A 444 8.13 -4.86 12.75
N ALA A 445 8.21 -5.76 11.77
CA ALA A 445 8.42 -7.19 11.96
C ALA A 445 9.87 -7.56 11.66
N THR A 446 10.53 -8.28 12.57
CA THR A 446 11.90 -8.76 12.41
C THR A 446 11.89 -10.25 12.07
N LEU A 447 12.48 -10.60 10.93
CA LEU A 447 12.66 -11.97 10.46
C LEU A 447 13.97 -12.56 10.99
N ALA A 448 14.05 -13.90 11.08
CA ALA A 448 15.23 -14.62 11.58
C ALA A 448 16.50 -14.41 10.74
N ASP A 449 16.35 -14.03 9.48
CA ASP A 449 17.44 -13.68 8.58
C ASP A 449 17.91 -12.21 8.74
N GLY A 450 17.32 -11.46 9.67
CA GLY A 450 17.67 -10.08 9.99
C GLY A 450 16.94 -9.04 9.15
N ARG A 451 16.07 -9.42 8.21
CA ARG A 451 15.21 -8.47 7.49
C ARG A 451 14.16 -7.87 8.42
N ILE A 452 13.89 -6.58 8.21
CA ILE A 452 12.88 -5.82 8.94
C ILE A 452 11.82 -5.36 7.95
N LEU A 453 10.54 -5.61 8.27
CA LEU A 453 9.39 -5.29 7.43
C LEU A 453 8.44 -4.37 8.21
N ASP A 454 8.34 -3.12 7.76
CA ASP A 454 7.46 -2.12 8.36
C ASP A 454 6.11 -2.07 7.62
N GLY A 455 5.03 -1.84 8.36
CA GLY A 455 3.70 -1.73 7.77
C GLY A 455 2.69 -1.09 8.70
N VAL A 456 1.43 -1.09 8.28
CA VAL A 456 0.27 -0.69 9.09
C VAL A 456 -0.78 -1.79 8.95
N THR A 457 -1.37 -2.23 10.06
CA THR A 457 -2.44 -3.23 10.00
C THR A 457 -3.71 -2.64 9.37
N ASP A 458 -4.47 -3.47 8.66
CA ASP A 458 -5.75 -3.07 8.07
C ASP A 458 -6.89 -2.95 9.09
N GLU A 459 -8.10 -2.66 8.63
CA GLU A 459 -9.29 -2.54 9.48
C GLU A 459 -9.64 -3.85 10.21
N GLN A 460 -9.16 -4.98 9.71
CA GLN A 460 -9.41 -6.32 10.25
C GLN A 460 -8.26 -6.84 11.12
N GLY A 461 -7.25 -6.00 11.36
CA GLY A 461 -6.09 -6.29 12.20
C GLY A 461 -5.01 -7.12 11.52
N TYR A 462 -5.06 -7.27 10.19
CA TYR A 462 -4.02 -7.99 9.46
C TYR A 462 -2.85 -7.07 9.13
N THR A 463 -1.65 -7.59 9.35
CA THR A 463 -0.41 -7.05 8.77
C THR A 463 -0.46 -7.14 7.25
N GLN A 464 0.44 -6.41 6.57
CA GLN A 464 0.75 -6.74 5.19
C GLN A 464 1.34 -8.15 5.13
N ARG A 465 1.09 -8.82 4.02
CA ARG A 465 1.60 -10.15 3.75
C ARG A 465 3.12 -10.12 3.68
N LEU A 466 3.76 -10.86 4.59
CA LEU A 466 5.22 -10.93 4.71
C LEU A 466 5.70 -11.99 3.72
N VAL A 467 6.52 -11.59 2.74
CA VAL A 467 6.92 -12.45 1.62
C VAL A 467 8.44 -12.65 1.62
N THR A 468 8.90 -13.89 1.52
CA THR A 468 10.32 -14.29 1.59
C THR A 468 10.66 -15.33 0.53
N GLU A 469 11.93 -15.46 0.13
CA GLU A 469 12.35 -16.43 -0.89
C GLU A 469 12.52 -17.87 -0.36
N GLN A 470 12.55 -18.03 0.97
CA GLN A 470 12.72 -19.29 1.71
C GLN A 470 11.89 -19.22 3.01
N PRO A 471 11.47 -20.35 3.61
CA PRO A 471 10.74 -20.33 4.88
C PRO A 471 11.57 -19.62 5.95
N THR A 472 11.05 -18.51 6.47
CA THR A 472 11.76 -17.64 7.39
C THR A 472 10.88 -17.37 8.60
N GLN A 473 11.39 -17.68 9.78
CA GLN A 473 10.68 -17.42 11.03
C GLN A 473 10.57 -15.92 11.30
N ILE A 474 9.42 -15.49 11.79
CA ILE A 474 9.20 -14.13 12.28
C ILE A 474 9.53 -14.14 13.77
N THR A 475 10.56 -13.40 14.16
CA THR A 475 11.15 -13.47 15.50
C THR A 475 10.65 -12.38 16.44
N GLN A 476 10.23 -11.24 15.91
CA GLN A 476 9.77 -10.11 16.70
C GLN A 476 8.75 -9.28 15.93
N LEU A 477 7.79 -8.72 16.65
CA LEU A 477 6.90 -7.68 16.14
C LEU A 477 6.91 -6.47 17.09
N LEU A 478 7.29 -5.31 16.58
CA LEU A 478 7.19 -4.03 17.26
C LEU A 478 5.93 -3.30 16.80
N LEU A 479 5.05 -2.91 17.71
CA LEU A 479 3.86 -2.11 17.41
C LEU A 479 4.09 -0.67 17.86
N PHE A 480 3.78 0.27 16.96
CA PHE A 480 3.93 1.70 17.19
C PHE A 480 2.55 2.35 17.39
N PRO A 481 2.50 3.41 18.21
CA PRO A 481 1.26 4.14 18.43
C PRO A 481 0.81 4.85 17.15
N PRO A 482 -0.49 5.08 16.96
CA PRO A 482 -0.98 5.94 15.88
C PRO A 482 -0.35 7.33 15.97
N GLU A 483 0.13 7.88 14.85
CA GLU A 483 0.83 9.19 14.81
C GLU A 483 -0.08 10.36 15.26
N ASP A 484 -1.40 10.15 15.23
CA ASP A 484 -2.43 11.13 15.63
C ASP A 484 -2.84 11.01 17.11
N ALA A 485 -2.30 10.03 17.84
CA ALA A 485 -2.64 9.80 19.24
C ALA A 485 -2.00 10.89 20.11
N GLN A 486 -2.73 11.99 20.29
CA GLN A 486 -2.40 12.99 21.32
C GLN A 486 -2.29 12.27 22.67
N PRO A 487 -1.25 12.54 23.47
CA PRO A 487 -1.00 11.84 24.73
C PRO A 487 -2.24 11.91 25.62
N PHE A 488 -2.83 10.74 25.91
CA PHE A 488 -4.10 10.63 26.63
C PHE A 488 -4.01 11.16 28.08
N CYS A 489 -2.81 11.26 28.66
CA CYS A 489 -2.56 11.90 29.95
C CYS A 489 -1.15 12.54 29.98
N CYS A 490 -1.05 13.78 30.48
CA CYS A 490 0.20 14.56 30.55
C CYS A 490 1.08 14.24 31.77
N ALA A 491 1.26 12.97 32.13
CA ALA A 491 2.27 12.56 33.12
C ALA A 491 3.53 11.93 32.50
N ALA A 492 3.55 11.67 31.19
CA ALA A 492 4.68 11.02 30.53
C ALA A 492 5.54 12.00 29.73
N GLN A 493 6.78 12.19 30.16
CA GLN A 493 7.80 12.96 29.45
C GLN A 493 8.70 12.13 28.51
N ASN A 494 8.37 10.88 28.21
CA ASN A 494 9.24 10.04 27.37
C ASN A 494 8.53 9.58 26.09
N ALA A 495 9.27 9.62 24.99
CA ALA A 495 8.91 9.08 23.68
C ALA A 495 8.22 7.73 23.82
N GLN A 496 7.08 7.54 23.15
CA GLN A 496 6.30 6.32 23.25
C GLN A 496 7.12 5.13 22.75
N THR A 497 7.55 4.27 23.68
CA THR A 497 8.29 3.05 23.36
C THR A 497 7.34 2.09 22.64
N PRO A 498 7.72 1.53 21.47
CA PRO A 498 6.90 0.55 20.78
C PRO A 498 6.68 -0.70 21.65
N MET A 499 5.48 -1.28 21.57
CA MET A 499 5.20 -2.55 22.21
C MET A 499 5.94 -3.65 21.47
N GLN A 500 6.78 -4.39 22.18
CA GLN A 500 7.52 -5.52 21.62
C GLN A 500 6.80 -6.83 21.92
N ILE A 501 6.60 -7.63 20.87
CA ILE A 501 6.09 -9.00 20.94
C ILE A 501 7.23 -9.90 20.50
N ASP A 502 7.66 -10.78 21.41
CA ASP A 502 8.65 -11.81 21.13
C ASP A 502 7.96 -13.02 20.50
N LEU A 503 8.36 -13.36 19.28
CA LEU A 503 7.83 -14.47 18.49
C LEU A 503 8.86 -15.60 18.33
N THR A 504 10.02 -15.52 18.98
CA THR A 504 11.10 -16.52 18.86
C THR A 504 10.68 -17.92 19.27
N SER A 505 9.80 -18.05 20.27
CA SER A 505 9.21 -19.32 20.72
C SER A 505 7.90 -19.69 20.03
N SER A 506 7.42 -18.85 19.10
CA SER A 506 6.20 -19.07 18.35
C SER A 506 6.48 -19.76 17.00
N ASP A 507 5.57 -20.63 16.59
CA ASP A 507 5.62 -21.33 15.30
C ASP A 507 5.08 -20.44 14.17
N VAL A 508 5.63 -19.24 14.05
CA VAL A 508 5.18 -18.21 13.09
C VAL A 508 6.29 -17.99 12.08
N SER A 509 6.09 -18.49 10.87
CA SER A 509 7.05 -18.40 9.77
C SER A 509 6.32 -18.22 8.44
N THR A 510 6.97 -17.56 7.50
CA THR A 510 6.50 -17.59 6.11
C THR A 510 6.50 -19.02 5.61
N ASN A 511 5.40 -19.45 5.00
CA ASN A 511 5.20 -20.81 4.53
C ASN A 511 4.75 -20.85 3.07
N ASP A 512 4.76 -22.03 2.49
CA ASP A 512 4.36 -22.33 1.12
C ASP A 512 2.93 -22.90 1.06
N THR A 513 2.24 -22.94 2.20
CA THR A 513 0.87 -23.44 2.29
C THR A 513 -0.11 -22.27 2.15
N ASP A 514 -1.11 -22.37 1.28
CA ASP A 514 -2.10 -21.32 1.04
C ASP A 514 -1.51 -19.94 0.68
N VAL A 515 -0.41 -19.89 -0.08
CA VAL A 515 0.26 -18.61 -0.40
C VAL A 515 -0.69 -17.59 -1.05
N GLY A 516 -0.68 -16.37 -0.52
CA GLY A 516 -1.65 -15.32 -0.81
C GLY A 516 -2.87 -15.32 0.11
N ARG A 517 -3.09 -16.38 0.89
CA ARG A 517 -4.25 -16.58 1.79
C ARG A 517 -3.86 -17.05 3.21
N SER A 518 -2.65 -17.57 3.42
CA SER A 518 -2.14 -18.04 4.71
C SER A 518 -2.20 -16.92 5.75
N THR A 519 -2.79 -17.19 6.91
CA THR A 519 -2.87 -16.22 8.00
C THR A 519 -2.63 -16.88 9.35
N LYS A 520 -1.94 -16.17 10.26
CA LYS A 520 -1.73 -16.63 11.63
C LYS A 520 -2.15 -15.58 12.65
N ASP A 521 -3.00 -15.98 13.58
CA ASP A 521 -3.43 -15.13 14.69
C ASP A 521 -2.29 -14.98 15.70
N VAL A 522 -1.92 -13.73 16.00
CA VAL A 522 -0.93 -13.38 17.02
C VAL A 522 -1.66 -12.68 18.17
N PRO A 523 -1.81 -13.34 19.32
CA PRO A 523 -2.46 -12.74 20.49
C PRO A 523 -1.53 -11.71 21.12
N LEU A 524 -2.05 -10.50 21.36
CA LEU A 524 -1.33 -9.48 22.11
C LEU A 524 -1.34 -9.82 23.62
N PRO A 525 -0.28 -9.46 24.36
CA PRO A 525 -0.06 -9.93 25.73
C PRO A 525 -1.21 -9.54 26.68
N LYS A 526 -1.64 -10.51 27.48
CA LYS A 526 -2.68 -10.33 28.51
C LYS A 526 -2.02 -9.89 29.82
N GLY A 527 -2.38 -8.70 30.31
CA GLY A 527 -1.93 -8.24 31.64
C GLY A 527 -2.39 -9.18 32.76
N LYS A 528 -1.60 -9.30 33.83
CA LYS A 528 -1.99 -10.08 35.02
C LYS A 528 -3.10 -9.33 35.77
N LYS A 529 -4.22 -9.99 36.04
CA LYS A 529 -5.39 -9.43 36.74
C LYS A 529 -5.46 -9.95 38.18
N ARG A 530 -5.66 -9.07 39.16
CA ARG A 530 -5.92 -9.45 40.57
C ARG A 530 -7.05 -8.65 41.20
N SER A 531 -7.61 -9.17 42.30
CA SER A 531 -8.47 -8.40 43.20
C SER A 531 -7.62 -7.48 44.08
N LEU A 532 -8.27 -6.49 44.72
CA LEU A 532 -7.63 -5.72 45.78
C LEU A 532 -7.18 -6.62 46.93
N THR A 533 -6.04 -6.30 47.53
CA THR A 533 -5.59 -6.95 48.75
C THR A 533 -6.38 -6.45 49.97
N SER A 534 -6.31 -7.17 51.09
CA SER A 534 -6.95 -6.73 52.33
C SER A 534 -6.40 -5.37 52.81
N GLY A 535 -5.10 -5.11 52.61
CA GLY A 535 -4.46 -3.84 52.95
C GLY A 535 -4.93 -2.68 52.07
N GLU A 536 -5.07 -2.90 50.76
CA GLU A 536 -5.62 -1.92 49.82
C GLU A 536 -7.09 -1.58 50.10
N ILE A 537 -7.89 -2.59 50.48
CA ILE A 537 -9.29 -2.39 50.88
C ILE A 537 -9.34 -1.55 52.16
N ALA A 538 -8.53 -1.89 53.17
CA ALA A 538 -8.46 -1.12 54.42
C ALA A 538 -8.03 0.33 54.16
N MET A 539 -7.03 0.52 53.30
CA MET A 539 -6.55 1.83 52.87
C MET A 539 -7.65 2.66 52.20
N ALA A 540 -8.30 2.13 51.16
CA ALA A 540 -9.35 2.85 50.44
C ALA A 540 -10.59 3.14 51.32
N ARG A 541 -10.92 2.25 52.27
CA ARG A 541 -12.03 2.45 53.21
C ARG A 541 -11.87 3.66 54.13
N THR A 542 -10.64 4.11 54.37
CA THR A 542 -10.39 5.32 55.18
C THR A 542 -10.99 6.59 54.56
N VAL A 543 -11.18 6.59 53.24
CA VAL A 543 -11.69 7.73 52.47
C VAL A 543 -13.10 7.44 51.91
N PHE A 544 -13.27 6.32 51.21
CA PHE A 544 -14.50 6.03 50.47
C PHE A 544 -15.56 5.26 51.29
N LYS A 545 -15.24 4.84 52.52
CA LYS A 545 -16.12 4.08 53.43
C LYS A 545 -16.79 2.88 52.70
N ASP A 546 -18.12 2.80 52.70
CA ASP A 546 -18.89 1.75 52.02
C ASP A 546 -19.44 2.19 50.66
N ALA A 547 -19.05 3.36 50.15
CA ALA A 547 -19.55 3.87 48.86
C ALA A 547 -18.99 3.09 47.66
N VAL A 548 -17.90 2.33 47.84
CA VAL A 548 -17.28 1.50 46.79
C VAL A 548 -17.50 0.03 47.11
N ASN A 549 -18.02 -0.73 46.16
CA ASN A 549 -18.01 -2.18 46.22
C ASN A 549 -16.63 -2.72 45.82
N TYR A 550 -15.75 -2.86 46.81
CA TYR A 550 -14.36 -3.28 46.62
C TYR A 550 -14.18 -4.66 45.98
N SER A 551 -15.14 -5.59 46.13
CA SER A 551 -15.04 -6.93 45.56
C SER A 551 -15.05 -6.94 44.02
N LYS A 552 -15.68 -5.91 43.42
CA LYS A 552 -15.78 -5.71 41.98
C LYS A 552 -14.55 -5.03 41.39
N VAL A 553 -13.72 -4.40 42.23
CA VAL A 553 -12.53 -3.68 41.79
C VAL A 553 -11.43 -4.67 41.46
N LYS A 554 -10.76 -4.43 40.33
CA LYS A 554 -9.67 -5.26 39.83
C LYS A 554 -8.48 -4.39 39.46
N VAL A 555 -7.29 -4.93 39.70
CA VAL A 555 -6.01 -4.28 39.38
C VAL A 555 -5.33 -5.10 38.29
N HIS A 556 -4.94 -4.45 37.21
CA HIS A 556 -4.24 -5.06 36.08
C HIS A 556 -2.79 -4.60 36.06
N HIS A 557 -1.88 -5.57 36.03
CA HIS A 557 -0.49 -5.37 35.67
C HIS A 557 -0.37 -5.57 34.15
N GLY A 558 -0.68 -4.50 33.43
CA GLY A 558 -0.83 -4.44 31.98
C GLY A 558 -1.68 -3.24 31.60
N GLY A 559 -1.33 -2.59 30.48
CA GLY A 559 -2.08 -1.44 30.00
C GLY A 559 -3.49 -1.82 29.55
N TRP A 560 -4.40 -0.85 29.49
CA TRP A 560 -5.72 -1.08 28.96
C TRP A 560 -5.65 -1.24 27.44
N TRP A 561 -6.10 -2.41 27.01
CA TRP A 561 -6.15 -2.88 25.63
C TRP A 561 -6.71 -1.88 24.59
N LEU A 562 -7.68 -1.03 24.97
CA LEU A 562 -8.24 0.00 24.08
C LEU A 562 -7.22 1.08 23.66
N PHE A 563 -6.09 1.16 24.38
CA PHE A 563 -4.94 2.01 24.08
C PHE A 563 -3.75 1.21 23.53
N VAL A 564 -3.95 -0.06 23.17
CA VAL A 564 -2.95 -0.93 22.51
C VAL A 564 -1.61 -0.95 23.26
N GLY A 565 -1.65 -0.86 24.60
CA GLY A 565 -0.46 -0.79 25.46
C GLY A 565 0.44 0.46 25.29
N PHE A 566 0.01 1.47 24.54
CA PHE A 566 0.63 2.81 24.48
C PHE A 566 0.26 3.69 25.68
N GLN A 567 -0.11 3.04 26.78
CA GLN A 567 -0.44 3.68 28.04
C GLN A 567 0.85 3.97 28.79
N ASN A 568 1.04 5.23 29.20
CA ASN A 568 2.25 5.74 29.81
C ASN A 568 2.04 6.24 31.26
N THR A 569 0.86 5.98 31.84
CA THR A 569 0.47 6.24 33.23
C THR A 569 -0.68 5.30 33.63
N ALA A 570 -1.15 5.26 34.89
CA ALA A 570 -2.32 4.47 35.27
C ALA A 570 -3.64 5.04 34.71
N VAL A 571 -4.65 4.19 34.45
CA VAL A 571 -6.02 4.63 34.06
C VAL A 571 -7.10 3.72 34.65
N THR A 572 -8.28 4.29 34.95
CA THR A 572 -9.41 3.58 35.57
C THR A 572 -10.75 3.90 34.91
N PRO A 573 -11.08 3.27 33.78
CA PRO A 573 -12.17 3.71 32.91
C PRO A 573 -13.53 3.05 33.16
N ASN A 574 -13.51 1.87 33.79
CA ASN A 574 -14.63 0.94 33.88
C ASN A 574 -14.75 0.34 35.29
N GLY A 575 -14.17 1.02 36.29
CA GLY A 575 -14.11 0.54 37.67
C GLY A 575 -13.02 -0.50 37.95
N GLU A 576 -12.19 -0.82 36.95
CA GLU A 576 -10.94 -1.59 37.11
C GLU A 576 -9.74 -0.66 36.81
N MET A 577 -8.62 -0.87 37.50
CA MET A 577 -7.42 -0.03 37.43
C MET A 577 -6.35 -0.71 36.59
N TYR A 578 -5.83 -0.02 35.58
CA TYR A 578 -4.85 -0.56 34.64
C TYR A 578 -3.51 0.15 34.79
N PHE A 579 -2.48 -0.59 35.18
CA PHE A 579 -1.12 -0.09 35.34
C PHE A 579 -0.23 -0.67 34.25
N PRO A 580 0.26 0.14 33.30
CA PRO A 580 1.05 -0.36 32.19
C PRO A 580 2.43 -0.80 32.69
N GLU A 581 2.84 -2.01 32.28
CA GLU A 581 4.11 -2.64 32.68
C GLU A 581 5.33 -1.76 32.35
N SER A 582 5.25 -0.99 31.26
CA SER A 582 6.27 -0.04 30.81
C SER A 582 6.63 1.05 31.83
N THR A 583 5.73 1.38 32.76
CA THR A 583 5.90 2.53 33.68
C THR A 583 6.46 2.15 35.05
N LYS A 584 6.56 0.86 35.37
CA LYS A 584 6.90 0.36 36.71
C LYS A 584 6.03 0.93 37.84
N LEU A 585 4.82 1.41 37.54
CA LEU A 585 3.89 1.96 38.54
C LEU A 585 3.13 0.87 39.30
N TYR A 586 3.03 -0.34 38.73
CA TYR A 586 2.33 -1.46 39.36
C TYR A 586 3.00 -1.93 40.67
N ARG A 587 2.19 -2.33 41.64
CA ARG A 587 2.62 -2.98 42.89
C ARG A 587 1.74 -4.19 43.17
N ASP A 588 2.34 -5.24 43.73
CA ASP A 588 1.61 -6.44 44.17
C ASP A 588 0.65 -6.11 45.32
N ASP A 589 1.03 -5.16 46.18
CA ASP A 589 0.17 -4.51 47.18
C ASP A 589 0.59 -3.03 47.32
N PHE A 590 -0.30 -2.10 46.97
CA PHE A 590 -0.01 -0.66 47.07
C PHE A 590 0.04 -0.15 48.52
N SER A 591 -0.61 -0.84 49.46
CA SER A 591 -0.67 -0.44 50.88
C SER A 591 0.62 -0.73 51.65
N GLU A 592 1.38 -1.76 51.24
CA GLU A 592 2.64 -2.19 51.88
C GLU A 592 3.88 -1.44 51.35
N THR A 593 3.69 -0.51 50.42
CA THR A 593 4.80 0.28 49.85
C THR A 593 5.38 1.28 50.85
N SER A 594 6.70 1.49 50.78
CA SER A 594 7.41 2.54 51.53
C SER A 594 7.41 3.91 50.83
N ARG A 595 6.93 3.97 49.58
CA ARG A 595 6.85 5.21 48.79
C ARG A 595 5.44 5.80 48.86
N GLY A 596 5.30 6.95 49.51
CA GLY A 596 4.01 7.67 49.59
C GLY A 596 3.35 7.89 48.23
N ARG A 597 4.13 8.16 47.19
CA ARG A 597 3.62 8.35 45.80
C ARG A 597 2.90 7.14 45.22
N ASP A 598 3.28 5.91 45.60
CA ASP A 598 2.60 4.71 45.11
C ASP A 598 1.18 4.65 45.73
N LYS A 599 1.04 5.06 47.01
CA LYS A 599 -0.25 5.16 47.70
C LYS A 599 -1.10 6.31 47.17
N ALA A 600 -0.48 7.45 46.89
CA ALA A 600 -1.14 8.60 46.28
C ALA A 600 -1.73 8.25 44.90
N LEU A 601 -0.94 7.58 44.04
CA LEU A 601 -1.41 7.14 42.73
C LEU A 601 -2.58 6.15 42.85
N PHE A 602 -2.49 5.19 43.77
CA PHE A 602 -3.58 4.25 44.01
C PHE A 602 -4.86 4.95 44.46
N MET A 603 -4.78 5.93 45.36
CA MET A 603 -5.94 6.69 45.85
C MET A 603 -6.55 7.60 44.78
N HIS A 604 -5.71 8.14 43.89
CA HIS A 604 -6.17 8.86 42.69
C HIS A 604 -7.02 7.94 41.80
N GLU A 605 -6.49 6.79 41.40
CA GLU A 605 -7.20 5.82 40.57
C GLU A 605 -8.47 5.27 41.24
N MET A 606 -8.43 5.07 42.57
CA MET A 606 -9.60 4.65 43.35
C MET A 606 -10.72 5.71 43.34
N THR A 607 -10.38 6.99 43.16
CA THR A 607 -11.39 8.06 42.99
C THR A 607 -12.19 7.84 41.71
N HIS A 608 -11.54 7.41 40.63
CA HIS A 608 -12.23 7.08 39.38
C HIS A 608 -13.06 5.79 39.48
N VAL A 609 -12.61 4.81 40.28
CA VAL A 609 -13.45 3.65 40.64
C VAL A 609 -14.72 4.12 41.34
N TRP A 610 -14.59 5.01 42.33
CA TRP A 610 -15.73 5.58 43.05
C TRP A 610 -16.66 6.36 42.11
N GLN A 611 -16.13 7.25 41.28
CA GLN A 611 -16.91 8.00 40.28
C GLN A 611 -17.69 7.05 39.36
N TYR A 612 -17.04 6.00 38.85
CA TYR A 612 -17.67 4.98 38.00
C TYR A 612 -18.82 4.26 38.72
N GLN A 613 -18.60 3.79 39.94
CA GLN A 613 -19.62 3.07 40.71
C GLN A 613 -20.79 3.97 41.14
N MET A 614 -20.56 5.28 41.30
CA MET A 614 -21.61 6.29 41.52
C MET A 614 -22.36 6.70 40.24
N GLY A 615 -22.00 6.14 39.08
CA GLY A 615 -22.67 6.33 37.80
C GLY A 615 -22.16 7.52 36.98
N TYR A 616 -20.93 7.99 37.24
CA TYR A 616 -20.26 8.99 36.41
C TYR A 616 -19.67 8.33 35.14
N PRO A 617 -19.82 8.92 33.94
CA PRO A 617 -19.34 8.34 32.69
C PRO A 617 -17.82 8.56 32.51
N VAL A 618 -17.01 7.94 33.38
CA VAL A 618 -15.54 8.11 33.46
C VAL A 618 -14.86 7.96 32.10
N LYS A 619 -15.19 6.93 31.31
CA LYS A 619 -14.63 6.73 29.95
C LYS A 619 -14.87 7.93 29.02
N LYS A 620 -16.09 8.48 29.00
CA LYS A 620 -16.46 9.60 28.09
C LYS A 620 -15.91 10.93 28.60
N ALA A 621 -15.97 11.14 29.92
CA ALA A 621 -15.47 12.34 30.57
C ALA A 621 -13.93 12.43 30.49
N GLY A 622 -13.22 11.31 30.67
CA GLY A 622 -11.77 11.22 30.53
C GLY A 622 -11.32 11.69 29.14
N MET A 623 -11.90 11.14 28.06
CA MET A 623 -11.60 11.57 26.68
C MET A 623 -11.82 13.07 26.41
N THR A 624 -12.73 13.71 27.15
CA THR A 624 -13.07 15.14 26.94
C THR A 624 -12.19 16.05 27.79
N VAL A 625 -11.95 15.70 29.05
CA VAL A 625 -11.20 16.51 30.03
C VAL A 625 -9.69 16.41 29.80
N THR A 626 -9.17 15.23 29.40
CA THR A 626 -7.73 15.05 29.15
C THR A 626 -7.25 15.75 27.87
N SER A 627 -8.15 16.15 26.97
CA SER A 627 -7.83 17.01 25.81
C SER A 627 -7.24 18.37 26.21
N GLN A 628 -7.38 18.79 27.48
CA GLN A 628 -6.83 20.02 28.03
C GLN A 628 -5.41 19.86 28.59
N GLY A 629 -4.82 18.66 28.54
CA GLY A 629 -3.46 18.35 28.96
C GLY A 629 -3.23 18.55 30.48
N ALA A 630 -2.01 18.94 30.88
CA ALA A 630 -1.61 19.12 32.28
C ALA A 630 -2.51 20.08 33.10
N LYS A 631 -3.23 20.99 32.43
CA LYS A 631 -4.18 21.91 33.08
C LYS A 631 -5.38 21.18 33.69
N ALA A 632 -5.73 19.99 33.20
CA ALA A 632 -6.83 19.19 33.72
C ALA A 632 -6.61 18.72 35.17
N TYR A 633 -5.35 18.61 35.60
CA TYR A 633 -4.93 18.12 36.93
C TYR A 633 -4.60 19.25 37.91
N GLN A 634 -4.42 20.48 37.42
CA GLN A 634 -4.10 21.63 38.27
C GLN A 634 -5.37 22.15 38.94
N TYR A 635 -5.34 22.29 40.27
CA TYR A 635 -6.43 22.88 41.04
C TYR A 635 -5.90 23.94 42.01
N SER A 636 -6.77 24.84 42.43
CA SER A 636 -6.54 25.77 43.52
C SER A 636 -7.68 25.63 44.53
N LEU A 637 -7.34 25.49 45.80
CA LEU A 637 -8.36 25.36 46.84
C LEU A 637 -8.97 26.72 47.18
N SER A 638 -10.29 26.74 47.37
CA SER A 638 -11.03 27.89 47.86
C SER A 638 -12.04 27.45 48.91
N SER A 639 -12.18 28.22 50.00
CA SER A 639 -13.15 27.93 51.06
C SER A 639 -14.61 28.04 50.61
N SER A 640 -14.86 28.71 49.48
CA SER A 640 -16.18 28.84 48.87
C SER A 640 -16.52 27.68 47.91
N GLU A 641 -15.56 26.85 47.54
CA GLU A 641 -15.74 25.74 46.60
C GLU A 641 -15.91 24.41 47.33
N LEU A 642 -16.56 23.47 46.66
CA LEU A 642 -16.83 22.12 47.12
C LEU A 642 -16.37 21.12 46.07
N LEU A 643 -16.22 19.85 46.45
CA LEU A 643 -15.63 18.82 45.58
C LEU A 643 -16.27 18.76 44.17
N TRP A 644 -17.59 18.95 44.05
CA TRP A 644 -18.31 18.92 42.77
C TRP A 644 -18.02 20.09 41.84
N ASN A 645 -17.41 21.17 42.32
CA ASN A 645 -16.96 22.29 41.48
C ASN A 645 -15.71 21.93 40.66
N TYR A 646 -15.00 20.86 41.04
CA TYR A 646 -13.80 20.40 40.37
C TYR A 646 -14.12 19.33 39.31
N ASN A 647 -13.32 19.30 38.25
CA ASN A 647 -13.42 18.27 37.22
C ASN A 647 -12.97 16.89 37.75
N MET A 648 -13.20 15.82 36.99
CA MET A 648 -12.93 14.46 37.46
C MET A 648 -11.47 14.19 37.87
N GLU A 649 -10.49 14.77 37.17
CA GLU A 649 -9.05 14.59 37.44
C GLU A 649 -8.62 15.44 38.65
N GLN A 650 -9.13 16.67 38.76
CA GLN A 650 -8.93 17.51 39.94
C GLN A 650 -9.52 16.87 41.20
N GLN A 651 -10.69 16.23 41.10
CA GLN A 651 -11.25 15.47 42.23
C GLN A 651 -10.34 14.30 42.64
N GLY A 652 -9.73 13.60 41.68
CA GLY A 652 -8.75 12.54 41.93
C GLY A 652 -7.54 13.05 42.72
N GLU A 653 -6.96 14.17 42.27
CA GLU A 653 -5.82 14.79 42.93
C GLU A 653 -6.19 15.31 44.33
N ILE A 654 -7.31 16.01 44.50
CA ILE A 654 -7.76 16.55 45.81
C ILE A 654 -7.97 15.43 46.83
N ILE A 655 -8.61 14.32 46.43
CA ILE A 655 -8.87 13.19 47.33
C ILE A 655 -7.58 12.44 47.67
N SER A 656 -6.68 12.27 46.69
CA SER A 656 -5.37 11.68 46.90
C SER A 656 -4.52 12.53 47.86
N ASP A 657 -4.47 13.84 47.64
CA ASP A 657 -3.73 14.78 48.48
C ASP A 657 -4.29 14.85 49.90
N TYR A 658 -5.62 14.82 50.07
CA TYR A 658 -6.23 14.69 51.40
C TYR A 658 -5.78 13.42 52.13
N TYR A 659 -5.74 12.28 51.44
CA TYR A 659 -5.26 11.04 52.03
C TYR A 659 -3.79 11.16 52.47
N MET A 660 -2.92 11.71 51.63
CA MET A 660 -1.50 11.87 51.94
C MET A 660 -1.25 12.89 53.06
N ILE A 661 -1.85 14.07 52.98
CA ILE A 661 -1.59 15.20 53.88
C ILE A 661 -2.35 15.04 55.21
N CYS A 662 -3.65 14.73 55.17
CA CYS A 662 -4.49 14.74 56.36
C CYS A 662 -4.51 13.39 57.10
N LEU A 663 -4.47 12.26 56.37
CA LEU A 663 -4.56 10.94 56.98
C LEU A 663 -3.17 10.33 57.26
N LEU A 664 -2.26 10.33 56.28
CA LEU A 664 -0.91 9.79 56.46
C LEU A 664 0.11 10.78 57.05
N ARG A 665 -0.21 12.09 57.04
CA ARG A 665 0.70 13.17 57.44
C ARG A 665 2.04 13.16 56.68
N ASP A 666 1.98 12.78 55.41
CA ASP A 666 3.12 12.68 54.49
C ASP A 666 2.88 13.58 53.27
N SER A 667 3.14 14.88 53.43
CA SER A 667 2.95 15.85 52.35
C SER A 667 3.97 15.73 51.22
N GLU A 668 5.14 15.13 51.44
CA GLU A 668 6.13 14.88 50.38
C GLU A 668 5.72 13.69 49.48
N GLY A 669 4.77 12.87 49.96
CA GLY A 669 4.24 11.72 49.25
C GLY A 669 3.15 12.03 48.21
N VAL A 670 2.70 13.29 48.10
CA VAL A 670 1.71 13.71 47.08
C VAL A 670 2.20 13.44 45.66
N TRP A 671 1.27 13.21 44.74
CA TRP A 671 1.60 12.90 43.34
C TRP A 671 2.17 14.12 42.62
N ASN A 672 1.47 15.26 42.70
CA ASN A 672 1.95 16.54 42.20
C ASN A 672 2.72 17.30 43.30
N SER A 673 4.03 17.42 43.14
CA SER A 673 4.90 18.06 44.14
C SER A 673 4.56 19.51 44.46
N ASN A 674 3.80 20.20 43.59
CA ASN A 674 3.33 21.57 43.86
C ASN A 674 2.26 21.61 44.97
N ASN A 675 1.55 20.51 45.18
CA ASN A 675 0.44 20.42 46.13
C ASN A 675 0.88 20.11 47.57
N LYS A 676 2.18 19.85 47.80
CA LYS A 676 2.71 19.50 49.12
C LYS A 676 2.56 20.58 50.18
N TYR A 677 2.25 21.81 49.75
CA TYR A 677 2.02 22.97 50.61
C TYR A 677 0.53 23.28 50.80
N ASN A 678 -0.37 22.43 50.30
CA ASN A 678 -1.81 22.63 50.48
C ASN A 678 -2.19 22.59 51.96
N ASP A 679 -3.05 23.52 52.35
CA ASP A 679 -3.53 23.65 53.73
C ASP A 679 -4.48 22.47 54.08
N PRO A 680 -4.16 21.66 55.11
CA PRO A 680 -5.01 20.57 55.56
C PRO A 680 -6.45 20.98 55.89
N ASP A 681 -6.64 22.16 56.50
CA ASP A 681 -7.98 22.63 56.90
C ASP A 681 -8.80 23.02 55.67
N MET A 682 -8.14 23.52 54.62
CA MET A 682 -8.79 23.85 53.36
C MET A 682 -9.19 22.59 52.58
N LEU A 683 -8.36 21.56 52.57
CA LEU A 683 -8.70 20.25 51.98
C LEU A 683 -9.93 19.65 52.67
N VAL A 684 -9.98 19.67 54.01
CA VAL A 684 -11.14 19.21 54.79
C VAL A 684 -12.38 20.04 54.45
N SER A 685 -12.24 21.36 54.31
CA SER A 685 -13.36 22.26 53.98
C SER A 685 -13.97 21.96 52.61
N VAL A 686 -13.14 21.77 51.58
CA VAL A 686 -13.60 21.42 50.21
C VAL A 686 -14.25 20.04 50.16
N LEU A 687 -13.73 19.09 50.95
CA LEU A 687 -14.21 17.71 51.01
C LEU A 687 -15.34 17.48 52.03
N ARG A 688 -15.81 18.50 52.75
CA ARG A 688 -16.72 18.34 53.91
C ARG A 688 -17.97 17.50 53.63
N HIS A 689 -18.61 17.66 52.47
CA HIS A 689 -19.79 16.88 52.09
C HIS A 689 -19.44 15.45 51.69
N PHE A 690 -18.34 15.28 50.95
CA PHE A 690 -17.82 13.97 50.58
C PHE A 690 -17.39 13.16 51.81
N LEU A 691 -16.69 13.77 52.77
CA LEU A 691 -16.27 13.09 54.00
C LEU A 691 -17.44 12.72 54.91
N ALA A 692 -18.53 13.49 54.88
CA ALA A 692 -19.76 13.16 55.60
C ALA A 692 -20.42 11.92 54.96
N ASP A 693 -20.72 11.99 53.66
CA ASP A 693 -21.35 10.91 52.90
C ASP A 693 -20.72 10.72 51.50
N PRO A 694 -19.74 9.82 51.37
CA PRO A 694 -19.14 9.49 50.08
C PRO A 694 -20.13 8.84 49.09
N SER A 695 -21.30 8.38 49.54
CA SER A 695 -22.33 7.77 48.66
C SER A 695 -23.24 8.81 48.00
N ASP A 696 -23.19 10.08 48.41
CA ASP A 696 -23.97 11.15 47.80
C ASP A 696 -23.40 11.49 46.41
N ARG A 697 -24.20 11.22 45.38
CA ARG A 697 -23.87 11.48 43.97
C ARG A 697 -23.74 12.97 43.64
N LYS A 698 -24.15 13.89 44.52
CA LYS A 698 -23.90 15.33 44.37
C LYS A 698 -22.42 15.67 44.41
N ASN A 699 -21.58 14.82 45.01
CA ASN A 699 -20.13 15.00 45.04
C ASN A 699 -19.46 14.78 43.68
N LEU A 700 -20.17 14.23 42.68
CA LEU A 700 -19.64 14.07 41.32
C LEU A 700 -19.50 15.43 40.60
N PRO A 701 -18.59 15.54 39.61
CA PRO A 701 -18.37 16.79 38.88
C PRO A 701 -19.66 17.40 38.32
N GLY A 702 -19.90 18.69 38.60
CA GLY A 702 -21.00 19.48 38.04
C GLY A 702 -22.41 19.10 38.50
N ARG A 703 -22.56 18.39 39.63
CA ARG A 703 -23.87 17.91 40.14
C ARG A 703 -24.33 18.53 41.46
N GLY A 704 -23.60 19.51 42.00
CA GLY A 704 -23.92 20.18 43.27
C GLY A 704 -24.54 21.56 43.12
#